data_AF-A0A820B823-F1
#
_entry.id   AF-A0A820B823-F1
#
_cell.length_a   1.000
_cell.length_b   1.000
_cell.length_c   1.000
_cell.angle_alpha   90.00
_cell.angle_beta   90.00
_cell.angle_gamma   90.00
#
_symmetry.space_group_name_H-M   'P 1'
#
loop_
_entity.id
_entity.type
_entity.pdbx_description
1 polymer ?
#
loop_
_entity_poly.entity_id
_entity_poly.type
_entity_poly.pdbx_seq_one_letter_code
_entity_poly.pdbx_strand_id
1 'polypeptide(L)'
;VGLVYEAVIIAACLSTKSIFKIYYKDRLAAYKSKFNFAAGTFCDCQAFLNVYKTWLYHESNQQFRTADAERRWAHLHNVDIKRLREVHLLIDELRNRLRQLHIFVPRDVESDQMQRRRNPIAQQQNLLNLKIIIAGAFYPNYYIREPIESEAVDRELSSKDPLRTITLRNVPLNEGILYRSQIEQQLKSLVDIEDMKITFENTKALVEFAPQHSTRQIVNPSELPIDQIVTSATSHTNILPAVYFAIKARITNHKIILQTFERSAALQRVERLRLYMSRGEIQNDMLYNERDVFEEHRDALLRLAQRQTTIYSLPQQKLPDIKCQYLTINVSTVVDVNHFWAQYVDRETNAQMKQINDLLSRPLIPLTSTSIEIGMMCAAPFILVSPRTTTTTTPNNNNSNNSQLVKRYQYYRARVTHRIDNVTVEVFFVDWGNTEQIAIDQLRTLEPSLLKIAPLAFECQLWSIRPNIARYPLNTWPIPALNYVCSLILERHVEAEIKAVARNIVKCDILLDTQSTRTHSNQHHQRYNDMGRTTLRQNLINKAFAETANEEHIFEHDYRIRRDAQRFISHTTDLSSSTDPSNTSVQMIDIPKELCEVYERKEIGQPVTLTGPYSPLEASHSSCYYATKMRRVQIDGESINSVGLEEEQHCNYRRLLVAFGVHLLQTRQVVSLRHTTLMPSIRGLPALIAMIFAPTIELRLDEEGKMKTGVLCGLGYNPVTNTSLYPDHDMDIGFDVQISTEDLVRINEIRKQMNLALYSPESAGNRDLLRSVRRIINSELQKLLEAKRPPNRNNYFGTFQWNRLNPDDRVPKMAEDVSPDHLKLFPLHDDVITRTVEIDDEYRLKMMYHLIWLREKATITTFMCQITCELCDMDFNFTSDLFAHLSSSQHRELVRQLHLTHCV
;
A
#
# COMPACT_ATOMS: atom_id res chain seq x y z
N VAL A 1 19.48 -18.26 12.73
CA VAL A 1 19.07 -19.67 12.52
C VAL A 1 18.39 -19.85 11.16
N GLY A 2 18.56 -21.00 10.48
CA GLY A 2 18.14 -21.27 9.08
C GLY A 2 16.62 -21.37 8.89
N LEU A 3 16.16 -21.35 7.64
CA LEU A 3 14.75 -21.50 7.25
C LEU A 3 14.42 -22.92 6.73
N VAL A 4 15.30 -23.88 6.99
CA VAL A 4 15.16 -25.26 6.48
C VAL A 4 13.92 -25.94 7.05
N TYR A 5 13.59 -25.69 8.32
CA TYR A 5 12.40 -26.27 8.94
C TYR A 5 11.11 -25.75 8.28
N GLU A 6 11.03 -24.44 8.04
CA GLU A 6 9.93 -23.82 7.30
C GLU A 6 9.80 -24.40 5.88
N ALA A 7 10.92 -24.59 5.18
CA ALA A 7 10.93 -25.18 3.84
C ALA A 7 10.41 -26.63 3.83
N VAL A 8 10.75 -27.44 4.85
CA VAL A 8 10.25 -28.81 5.00
C VAL A 8 8.74 -28.84 5.22
N ILE A 9 8.20 -27.96 6.07
CA ILE A 9 6.76 -27.85 6.29
C ILE A 9 6.05 -27.51 4.98
N ILE A 10 6.56 -26.52 4.24
CA ILE A 10 5.99 -26.10 2.95
C ILE A 10 6.01 -27.27 1.95
N ALA A 11 7.13 -28.00 1.86
CA ALA A 11 7.26 -29.15 0.97
C ALA A 11 6.26 -30.25 1.31
N ALA A 12 6.05 -30.54 2.60
CA ALA A 12 5.04 -31.51 3.04
C ALA A 12 3.63 -31.07 2.66
N CYS A 13 3.26 -29.80 2.93
CA CYS A 13 1.95 -29.26 2.58
C CYS A 13 1.65 -29.33 1.07
N LEU A 14 2.66 -29.05 0.22
CA LEU A 14 2.52 -29.07 -1.24
C LEU A 14 2.48 -30.49 -1.83
N SER A 15 3.03 -31.47 -1.12
CA SER A 15 3.05 -32.88 -1.55
C SER A 15 1.72 -33.59 -1.26
N THR A 16 0.94 -33.08 -0.31
CA THR A 16 -0.39 -33.61 0.05
C THR A 16 -1.53 -32.87 -0.65
N LYS A 17 -2.75 -33.41 -0.58
CA LYS A 17 -3.95 -32.64 -0.95
C LYS A 17 -4.07 -31.38 -0.08
N SER A 18 -4.70 -30.33 -0.62
CA SER A 18 -4.87 -29.05 0.08
C SER A 18 -5.38 -29.23 1.51
N ILE A 19 -4.68 -28.60 2.46
CA ILE A 19 -5.09 -28.55 3.88
C ILE A 19 -6.32 -27.65 4.09
N PHE A 20 -6.60 -26.72 3.18
CA PHE A 20 -7.80 -25.90 3.23
C PHE A 20 -8.97 -26.65 2.61
N LYS A 21 -10.04 -26.76 3.39
CA LYS A 21 -11.27 -27.46 3.02
C LYS A 21 -12.31 -26.49 2.52
N ILE A 22 -12.78 -26.73 1.29
CA ILE A 22 -13.90 -25.99 0.71
C ILE A 22 -15.19 -26.75 1.03
N TYR A 23 -16.07 -26.14 1.84
CA TYR A 23 -17.40 -26.68 2.08
C TYR A 23 -18.34 -26.36 0.91
N TYR A 24 -19.41 -27.15 0.74
CA TYR A 24 -20.35 -26.99 -0.37
C TYR A 24 -20.95 -25.57 -0.36
N LYS A 25 -20.87 -24.87 -1.50
CA LYS A 25 -21.28 -23.46 -1.70
C LYS A 25 -20.54 -22.41 -0.86
N ASP A 26 -19.48 -22.78 -0.13
CA ASP A 26 -18.75 -21.88 0.76
C ASP A 26 -17.28 -21.66 0.32
N ARG A 27 -17.11 -21.28 -0.95
CA ARG A 27 -15.80 -20.95 -1.51
C ARG A 27 -15.24 -19.62 -1.00
N LEU A 28 -16.12 -18.70 -0.59
CA LEU A 28 -15.72 -17.39 -0.09
C LEU A 28 -15.13 -17.50 1.32
N ALA A 29 -15.74 -18.24 2.26
CA ALA A 29 -15.17 -18.37 3.60
C ALA A 29 -13.83 -19.10 3.58
N ALA A 30 -13.68 -20.15 2.77
CA ALA A 30 -12.39 -20.82 2.59
C ALA A 30 -11.30 -19.87 2.08
N TYR A 31 -11.64 -18.96 1.16
CA TYR A 31 -10.73 -17.91 0.73
C TYR A 31 -10.44 -16.90 1.83
N LYS A 32 -11.46 -16.40 2.56
CA LYS A 32 -11.28 -15.47 3.68
C LYS A 32 -10.32 -16.05 4.73
N SER A 33 -10.53 -17.31 5.12
CA SER A 33 -9.64 -18.01 6.05
C SER A 33 -8.21 -18.07 5.51
N LYS A 34 -8.02 -18.56 4.27
CA LYS A 34 -6.69 -18.65 3.67
C LYS A 34 -6.00 -17.28 3.54
N PHE A 35 -6.75 -16.25 3.17
CA PHE A 35 -6.28 -14.86 3.11
C PHE A 35 -5.80 -14.37 4.48
N ASN A 36 -6.55 -14.65 5.55
CA ASN A 36 -6.16 -14.32 6.91
C ASN A 36 -4.87 -15.03 7.32
N PHE A 37 -4.76 -16.35 7.06
CA PHE A 37 -3.53 -17.09 7.31
C PHE A 37 -2.35 -16.65 6.44
N ALA A 38 -2.62 -16.09 5.26
CA ALA A 38 -1.58 -15.49 4.42
C ALA A 38 -1.05 -14.19 5.01
N ALA A 39 -1.75 -13.53 5.95
CA ALA A 39 -1.23 -12.42 6.75
C ALA A 39 -0.62 -11.27 5.91
N GLY A 40 -1.29 -10.89 4.82
CA GLY A 40 -0.82 -9.85 3.88
C GLY A 40 0.42 -10.21 3.06
N THR A 41 0.93 -11.44 3.16
CA THR A 41 2.16 -11.85 2.47
C THR A 41 1.96 -12.23 1.01
N PHE A 42 0.70 -12.43 0.57
CA PHE A 42 0.36 -12.87 -0.78
C PHE A 42 1.12 -14.13 -1.25
N CYS A 43 1.47 -15.00 -0.28
CA CYS A 43 2.16 -16.27 -0.49
C CYS A 43 1.30 -17.47 -0.02
N ASP A 44 0.85 -18.32 -0.96
CA ASP A 44 0.06 -19.53 -0.60
C ASP A 44 0.86 -20.47 0.32
N CYS A 45 2.17 -20.60 0.08
CA CYS A 45 3.07 -21.40 0.92
C CYS A 45 3.16 -20.86 2.36
N GLN A 46 3.12 -19.54 2.53
CA GLN A 46 3.12 -18.91 3.85
C GLN A 46 1.80 -19.18 4.58
N ALA A 47 0.67 -19.14 3.88
CA ALA A 47 -0.63 -19.51 4.46
C ALA A 47 -0.60 -20.96 4.98
N PHE A 48 -0.05 -21.89 4.20
CA PHE A 48 0.12 -23.29 4.64
C PHE A 48 1.00 -23.42 5.88
N LEU A 49 2.15 -22.71 5.88
CA LEU A 49 3.08 -22.70 7.00
C LEU A 49 2.43 -22.15 8.27
N ASN A 50 1.66 -21.05 8.15
CA ASN A 50 1.00 -20.40 9.27
C ASN A 50 -0.11 -21.28 9.86
N VAL A 51 -1.00 -21.86 9.04
CA VAL A 51 -2.04 -22.79 9.53
C VAL A 51 -1.44 -23.93 10.31
N TYR A 52 -0.41 -24.58 9.74
CA TYR A 52 0.24 -25.72 10.40
C TYR A 52 0.89 -25.33 11.73
N LYS A 53 1.63 -24.21 11.75
CA LYS A 53 2.26 -23.70 12.99
C LYS A 53 1.24 -23.32 14.04
N THR A 54 0.11 -22.73 13.65
CA THR A 54 -0.99 -22.39 14.56
C THR A 54 -1.61 -23.67 15.14
N TRP A 55 -1.92 -24.66 14.31
CA TRP A 55 -2.44 -25.95 14.80
C TRP A 55 -1.47 -26.65 15.76
N LEU A 56 -0.18 -26.73 15.41
CA LEU A 56 0.84 -27.35 16.24
C LEU A 56 0.99 -26.64 17.59
N TYR A 57 0.83 -25.30 17.62
CA TYR A 57 0.86 -24.54 18.87
C TYR A 57 -0.33 -24.90 19.78
N HIS A 58 -1.54 -25.01 19.24
CA HIS A 58 -2.72 -25.42 20.00
C HIS A 58 -2.61 -26.84 20.54
N GLU A 59 -2.08 -27.75 19.72
CA GLU A 59 -1.85 -29.13 20.10
C GLU A 59 -0.80 -29.24 21.22
N SER A 60 0.35 -28.58 21.06
CA SER A 60 1.45 -28.58 22.04
C SER A 60 1.05 -27.99 23.39
N ASN A 61 0.20 -26.95 23.39
CA ASN A 61 -0.30 -26.30 24.61
C ASN A 61 -1.57 -26.96 25.18
N GLN A 62 -1.96 -28.15 24.68
CA GLN A 62 -3.14 -28.89 25.14
C GLN A 62 -4.44 -28.06 25.10
N GLN A 63 -4.54 -27.10 24.18
CA GLN A 63 -5.75 -26.27 24.03
C GLN A 63 -6.89 -27.09 23.40
N PHE A 64 -6.57 -28.11 22.61
CA PHE A 64 -7.53 -29.12 22.15
C PHE A 64 -7.81 -30.16 23.23
N ARG A 65 -8.56 -29.78 24.27
CA ARG A 65 -8.95 -30.67 25.37
C ARG A 65 -9.74 -31.91 24.93
N THR A 66 -10.43 -31.83 23.78
CA THR A 66 -11.20 -32.93 23.19
C THR A 66 -11.04 -32.93 21.67
N ALA A 67 -11.25 -34.09 21.03
CA ALA A 67 -11.29 -34.21 19.58
C ALA A 67 -12.35 -33.29 18.93
N ASP A 68 -13.44 -32.99 19.64
CA ASP A 68 -14.48 -32.08 19.17
C ASP A 68 -14.08 -30.61 19.26
N ALA A 69 -13.19 -30.23 20.19
CA ALA A 69 -12.60 -28.90 20.22
C ALA A 69 -11.71 -28.68 18.99
N GLU A 70 -10.88 -29.67 18.64
CA GLU A 70 -10.04 -29.63 17.43
C GLU A 70 -10.90 -29.56 16.16
N ARG A 71 -11.97 -30.37 16.06
CA ARG A 71 -12.93 -30.33 14.94
C ARG A 71 -13.60 -28.97 14.79
N ARG A 72 -14.02 -28.35 15.89
CA ARG A 72 -14.62 -27.00 15.87
C ARG A 72 -13.62 -25.95 15.38
N TRP A 73 -12.38 -26.00 15.86
CA TRP A 73 -11.31 -25.12 15.38
C TRP A 73 -11.09 -25.28 13.87
N ALA A 74 -11.02 -26.52 13.38
CA ALA A 74 -10.81 -26.77 11.96
C ALA A 74 -12.01 -26.35 11.09
N HIS A 75 -13.23 -26.51 11.59
CA HIS A 75 -14.43 -26.01 10.91
C HIS A 75 -14.42 -24.48 10.79
N LEU A 76 -14.13 -23.78 11.90
CA LEU A 76 -14.07 -22.32 11.95
C LEU A 76 -13.02 -21.74 10.98
N HIS A 77 -11.91 -22.45 10.79
CA HIS A 77 -10.80 -22.01 9.96
C HIS A 77 -10.80 -22.64 8.55
N ASN A 78 -11.84 -23.36 8.13
CA ASN A 78 -11.88 -24.07 6.84
C ASN A 78 -10.67 -24.99 6.60
N VAL A 79 -10.27 -25.78 7.60
CA VAL A 79 -9.10 -26.68 7.54
C VAL A 79 -9.54 -28.15 7.61
N ASP A 80 -8.84 -29.05 6.91
CA ASP A 80 -9.01 -30.50 7.03
C ASP A 80 -7.98 -31.10 8.00
N ILE A 81 -8.44 -31.51 9.19
CA ILE A 81 -7.61 -32.13 10.23
C ILE A 81 -6.92 -33.39 9.74
N LYS A 82 -7.58 -34.21 8.92
CA LYS A 82 -6.98 -35.45 8.42
C LYS A 82 -5.74 -35.13 7.58
N ARG A 83 -5.82 -34.06 6.79
CA ARG A 83 -4.70 -33.57 5.97
C ARG A 83 -3.61 -32.93 6.80
N LEU A 84 -3.94 -32.17 7.84
CA LEU A 84 -2.93 -31.65 8.76
C LEU A 84 -2.12 -32.76 9.44
N ARG A 85 -2.78 -33.84 9.89
CA ARG A 85 -2.09 -34.99 10.49
C ARG A 85 -1.24 -35.75 9.48
N GLU A 86 -1.71 -35.89 8.24
CA GLU A 86 -0.92 -36.46 7.13
C GLU A 86 0.35 -35.63 6.87
N VAL A 87 0.22 -34.30 6.82
CA VAL A 87 1.33 -33.36 6.69
C VAL A 87 2.31 -33.50 7.87
N HIS A 88 1.82 -33.61 9.11
CA HIS A 88 2.67 -33.78 10.29
C HIS A 88 3.55 -35.03 10.20
N LEU A 89 2.97 -36.17 9.81
CA LEU A 89 3.70 -37.42 9.60
C LEU A 89 4.72 -37.30 8.46
N LEU A 90 4.34 -36.66 7.36
CA LEU A 90 5.24 -36.44 6.22
C LEU A 90 6.42 -35.52 6.58
N ILE A 91 6.23 -34.52 7.44
CA ILE A 91 7.31 -33.68 7.95
C ILE A 91 8.36 -34.54 8.66
N ASP A 92 7.95 -35.45 9.53
CA ASP A 92 8.90 -36.32 10.23
C ASP A 92 9.61 -37.31 9.30
N GLU A 93 8.92 -37.83 8.29
CA GLU A 93 9.52 -38.64 7.23
C GLU A 93 10.58 -37.84 6.44
N LEU A 94 10.22 -36.64 5.95
CA LEU A 94 11.13 -35.78 5.20
C LEU A 94 12.37 -35.41 6.02
N ARG A 95 12.22 -35.17 7.32
CA ARG A 95 13.35 -34.92 8.21
C ARG A 95 14.27 -36.12 8.33
N ASN A 96 13.72 -37.34 8.37
CA ASN A 96 14.53 -38.56 8.39
C ASN A 96 15.29 -38.75 7.07
N ARG A 97 14.64 -38.49 5.92
CA ARG A 97 15.30 -38.51 4.60
C ARG A 97 16.42 -37.47 4.49
N LEU A 98 16.18 -36.24 4.95
CA LEU A 98 17.20 -35.19 4.95
C LEU A 98 18.38 -35.54 5.86
N ARG A 99 18.16 -36.18 7.01
CA ARG A 99 19.25 -36.66 7.88
C ARG A 99 20.13 -37.70 7.19
N GLN A 100 19.57 -38.57 6.34
CA GLN A 100 20.34 -39.53 5.53
C GLN A 100 21.23 -38.83 4.49
N LEU A 101 20.85 -37.62 4.07
CA LEU A 101 21.65 -36.74 3.22
C LEU A 101 22.55 -35.78 4.04
N HIS A 102 22.74 -36.05 5.33
CA HIS A 102 23.48 -35.21 6.28
C HIS A 102 22.92 -33.78 6.49
N ILE A 103 21.68 -33.53 6.08
CA ILE A 103 20.99 -32.25 6.29
C ILE A 103 20.21 -32.30 7.60
N PHE A 104 20.70 -31.58 8.61
CA PHE A 104 20.08 -31.55 9.94
C PHE A 104 19.00 -30.46 10.04
N VAL A 105 17.76 -30.88 10.27
CA VAL A 105 16.62 -29.99 10.54
C VAL A 105 16.41 -29.88 12.06
N PRO A 106 16.54 -28.68 12.67
CA PRO A 106 16.34 -28.48 14.11
C PRO A 106 14.98 -29.03 14.60
N ARG A 107 14.93 -29.51 15.86
CA ARG A 107 13.69 -29.94 16.54
C ARG A 107 13.02 -28.80 17.30
N ASP A 108 13.78 -27.81 17.76
CA ASP A 108 13.31 -26.88 18.78
C ASP A 108 12.55 -25.70 18.16
N VAL A 109 11.23 -25.77 18.30
CA VAL A 109 10.27 -24.74 17.89
C VAL A 109 10.15 -23.64 18.97
N GLU A 110 10.52 -23.90 20.23
CA GLU A 110 10.19 -22.99 21.36
C GLU A 110 11.30 -21.98 21.71
N SER A 111 12.56 -22.41 21.81
CA SER A 111 13.69 -21.53 22.17
C SER A 111 14.04 -20.52 21.06
N ASP A 112 13.91 -20.93 19.80
CA ASP A 112 14.22 -20.11 18.63
C ASP A 112 13.05 -19.18 18.23
N GLN A 113 11.80 -19.55 18.51
CA GLN A 113 10.66 -18.64 18.33
C GLN A 113 10.68 -17.49 19.35
N MET A 114 11.07 -17.72 20.60
CA MET A 114 11.20 -16.65 21.60
C MET A 114 12.29 -15.65 21.22
N GLN A 115 13.44 -16.10 20.69
CA GLN A 115 14.50 -15.20 20.21
C GLN A 115 14.11 -14.47 18.91
N ARG A 116 13.43 -15.13 17.97
CA ARG A 116 12.92 -14.51 16.72
C ARG A 116 11.81 -13.48 16.98
N ARG A 117 10.98 -13.67 18.01
CA ARG A 117 9.94 -12.71 18.45
C ARG A 117 10.51 -11.39 18.99
N ARG A 118 11.77 -11.38 19.46
CA ARG A 118 12.40 -10.18 20.03
C ARG A 118 12.91 -9.18 18.98
N ASN A 119 12.99 -9.55 17.70
CA ASN A 119 13.50 -8.66 16.65
C ASN A 119 12.58 -8.66 15.40
N PRO A 120 11.64 -7.70 15.29
CA PRO A 120 10.72 -7.57 14.16
C PRO A 120 11.41 -7.44 12.78
N ILE A 121 12.57 -6.79 12.73
CA ILE A 121 13.34 -6.61 11.48
C ILE A 121 13.84 -7.97 10.96
N ALA A 122 14.33 -8.82 11.87
CA ALA A 122 14.77 -10.17 11.52
C ALA A 122 13.61 -11.04 11.01
N GLN A 123 12.39 -10.82 11.52
CA GLN A 123 11.19 -11.53 11.05
C GLN A 123 10.83 -11.14 9.62
N GLN A 124 10.83 -9.84 9.29
CA GLN A 124 10.53 -9.38 7.93
C GLN A 124 11.60 -9.82 6.92
N GLN A 125 12.88 -9.78 7.31
CA GLN A 125 13.95 -10.30 6.45
C GLN A 125 13.82 -11.81 6.20
N ASN A 126 13.44 -12.59 7.20
CA ASN A 126 13.20 -14.03 7.04
C ASN A 126 12.05 -14.31 6.07
N LEU A 127 11.03 -13.47 6.05
CA LEU A 127 9.90 -13.59 5.13
C LEU A 127 10.33 -13.38 3.68
N LEU A 128 11.14 -12.34 3.41
CA LEU A 128 11.74 -12.12 2.10
C LEU A 128 12.63 -13.30 1.68
N ASN A 129 13.51 -13.74 2.58
CA ASN A 129 14.39 -14.88 2.32
C ASN A 129 13.58 -16.16 2.00
N LEU A 130 12.46 -16.38 2.68
CA LEU A 130 11.57 -17.51 2.40
C LEU A 130 10.93 -17.40 1.01
N LYS A 131 10.47 -16.21 0.60
CA LYS A 131 9.96 -15.98 -0.76
C LYS A 131 11.03 -16.23 -1.83
N ILE A 132 12.29 -15.85 -1.57
CA ILE A 132 13.41 -16.10 -2.47
C ILE A 132 13.74 -17.59 -2.55
N ILE A 133 13.70 -18.32 -1.42
CA ILE A 133 13.85 -19.78 -1.40
C ILE A 133 12.73 -20.44 -2.22
N ILE A 134 11.49 -19.98 -2.07
CA ILE A 134 10.34 -20.45 -2.87
C ILE A 134 10.56 -20.18 -4.37
N ALA A 135 11.03 -18.98 -4.72
CA ALA A 135 11.35 -18.65 -6.10
C ALA A 135 12.42 -19.57 -6.68
N GLY A 136 13.49 -19.87 -5.94
CA GLY A 136 14.51 -20.81 -6.37
C GLY A 136 14.00 -22.24 -6.51
N ALA A 137 13.19 -22.71 -5.54
CA ALA A 137 12.62 -24.05 -5.55
C ALA A 137 11.64 -24.29 -6.72
N PHE A 138 10.94 -23.24 -7.15
CA PHE A 138 9.95 -23.31 -8.22
C PHE A 138 10.48 -22.79 -9.56
N TYR A 139 11.78 -22.48 -9.67
CA TYR A 139 12.37 -22.16 -10.96
C TYR A 139 12.12 -23.32 -11.96
N PRO A 140 11.68 -23.04 -13.20
CA PRO A 140 11.57 -21.71 -13.80
C PRO A 140 10.23 -20.99 -13.65
N ASN A 141 9.21 -21.55 -12.98
CA ASN A 141 7.76 -21.18 -13.00
C ASN A 141 7.44 -19.73 -12.60
N TYR A 142 7.88 -18.78 -13.41
CA TYR A 142 7.84 -17.34 -13.19
C TYR A 142 6.88 -16.70 -14.18
N TYR A 143 6.17 -15.69 -13.70
CA TYR A 143 5.18 -14.93 -14.45
C TYR A 143 5.26 -13.48 -14.02
N ILE A 144 4.88 -12.57 -14.91
CA ILE A 144 4.93 -11.15 -14.63
C ILE A 144 3.50 -10.67 -14.38
N ARG A 145 3.32 -9.94 -13.27
CA ARG A 145 2.15 -9.10 -13.08
C ARG A 145 2.44 -7.74 -13.71
N GLU A 146 1.56 -7.35 -14.63
CA GLU A 146 1.70 -6.09 -15.36
C GLU A 146 1.31 -4.91 -14.48
N PRO A 147 1.98 -3.75 -14.62
CA PRO A 147 1.62 -2.53 -13.91
C PRO A 147 0.26 -2.00 -14.39
N ILE A 148 -0.38 -1.19 -13.55
CA ILE A 148 -1.68 -0.57 -13.82
C ILE A 148 -1.46 0.92 -14.09
N GLU A 149 -2.19 1.46 -15.06
CA GLU A 149 -2.14 2.89 -15.39
C GLU A 149 -2.97 3.72 -14.40
N SER A 150 -2.29 4.49 -13.56
CA SER A 150 -2.90 5.36 -12.53
C SER A 150 -3.99 6.30 -13.08
N GLU A 151 -3.81 6.87 -14.28
CA GLU A 151 -4.80 7.77 -14.90
C GLU A 151 -6.11 7.04 -15.23
N ALA A 152 -6.03 5.79 -15.69
CA ALA A 152 -7.21 4.99 -16.00
C ALA A 152 -8.00 4.65 -14.72
N VAL A 153 -7.30 4.41 -13.60
CA VAL A 153 -7.89 4.17 -12.29
C VAL A 153 -8.70 5.38 -11.81
N ASP A 154 -8.10 6.57 -11.83
CA ASP A 154 -8.74 7.80 -11.38
C ASP A 154 -9.98 8.15 -12.24
N ARG A 155 -9.90 7.91 -13.55
CA ARG A 155 -11.02 8.11 -14.49
C ARG A 155 -12.17 7.12 -14.25
N GLU A 156 -11.87 5.86 -13.91
CA GLU A 156 -12.91 4.85 -13.66
C GLU A 156 -13.65 5.08 -12.35
N LEU A 157 -12.96 5.60 -11.33
CA LEU A 157 -13.49 5.79 -9.97
C LEU A 157 -13.89 7.22 -9.65
N SER A 158 -13.89 8.13 -10.62
CA SER A 158 -14.28 9.54 -10.43
C SER A 158 -13.57 10.17 -9.21
N SER A 159 -12.25 9.99 -9.14
CA SER A 159 -11.40 10.49 -8.05
C SER A 159 -11.68 9.91 -6.66
N LYS A 160 -12.42 8.80 -6.54
CA LYS A 160 -12.58 8.03 -5.29
C LYS A 160 -11.33 7.21 -4.98
N ASP A 161 -11.15 6.87 -3.71
CA ASP A 161 -10.00 6.10 -3.25
C ASP A 161 -10.03 4.66 -3.80
N PRO A 162 -9.10 4.26 -4.69
CA PRO A 162 -9.07 2.95 -5.31
C PRO A 162 -8.79 1.80 -4.34
N LEU A 163 -8.16 2.07 -3.19
CA LEU A 163 -7.76 1.04 -2.22
C LEU A 163 -8.95 0.52 -1.41
N ARG A 164 -10.10 1.20 -1.45
CA ARG A 164 -11.33 0.84 -0.72
C ARG A 164 -12.61 0.97 -1.53
N THR A 165 -12.51 1.19 -2.84
CA THR A 165 -13.67 1.38 -3.72
C THR A 165 -13.82 0.23 -4.71
N ILE A 166 -15.06 -0.24 -4.87
CA ILE A 166 -15.46 -1.17 -5.93
C ILE A 166 -16.50 -0.54 -6.85
N THR A 167 -16.61 -1.06 -8.07
CA THR A 167 -17.61 -0.65 -9.04
C THR A 167 -18.59 -1.80 -9.32
N LEU A 168 -19.88 -1.51 -9.21
CA LEU A 168 -20.97 -2.31 -9.73
C LEU A 168 -21.49 -1.67 -11.02
N ARG A 169 -21.84 -2.49 -12.01
CA ARG A 169 -22.39 -2.03 -13.30
C ARG A 169 -23.73 -2.72 -13.56
N ASN A 170 -24.47 -2.23 -14.56
CA ASN A 170 -25.84 -2.66 -14.88
C ASN A 170 -26.88 -2.22 -13.84
N VAL A 171 -26.63 -1.08 -13.18
CA VAL A 171 -27.62 -0.43 -12.32
C VAL A 171 -28.66 0.27 -13.23
N PRO A 172 -29.96 0.21 -12.90
CA PRO A 172 -30.99 0.95 -13.65
C PRO A 172 -30.64 2.44 -13.78
N LEU A 173 -30.67 2.93 -15.02
CA LEU A 173 -30.20 4.27 -15.39
C LEU A 173 -30.97 5.34 -14.61
N ASN A 174 -30.25 6.20 -13.88
CA ASN A 174 -30.79 7.30 -13.08
C ASN A 174 -31.76 6.91 -11.95
N GLU A 175 -31.95 5.60 -11.70
CA GLU A 175 -32.81 5.07 -10.63
C GLU A 175 -31.99 4.42 -9.50
N GLY A 176 -30.66 4.32 -9.65
CA GLY A 176 -29.78 3.57 -8.75
C GLY A 176 -29.96 3.90 -7.26
N ILE A 177 -30.25 5.17 -6.95
CA ILE A 177 -30.48 5.67 -5.60
C ILE A 177 -31.59 4.91 -4.86
N LEU A 178 -32.66 4.50 -5.56
CA LEU A 178 -33.78 3.74 -4.98
C LEU A 178 -33.36 2.36 -4.47
N TYR A 179 -32.30 1.80 -5.05
CA TYR A 179 -31.84 0.45 -4.77
C TYR A 179 -30.64 0.41 -3.82
N ARG A 180 -30.24 1.56 -3.27
CA ARG A 180 -29.09 1.70 -2.36
C ARG A 180 -29.14 0.70 -1.21
N SER A 181 -30.28 0.61 -0.50
CA SER A 181 -30.42 -0.29 0.64
C SER A 181 -30.30 -1.77 0.26
N GLN A 182 -30.83 -2.18 -0.91
CA GLN A 182 -30.68 -3.55 -1.41
C GLN A 182 -29.23 -3.90 -1.74
N ILE A 183 -28.48 -2.95 -2.32
CA ILE A 183 -27.05 -3.11 -2.62
C ILE A 183 -26.26 -3.24 -1.31
N GLU A 184 -26.50 -2.34 -0.35
CA GLU A 184 -25.83 -2.34 0.96
C GLU A 184 -26.07 -3.67 1.69
N GLN A 185 -27.32 -4.14 1.79
CA GLN A 185 -27.65 -5.38 2.50
C GLN A 185 -26.93 -6.60 1.89
N GLN A 186 -26.92 -6.70 0.55
CA GLN A 186 -26.24 -7.79 -0.14
C GLN A 186 -24.72 -7.72 0.04
N LEU A 187 -24.12 -6.54 -0.05
CA LEU A 187 -22.67 -6.37 0.15
C LEU A 187 -22.23 -6.61 1.60
N LYS A 188 -23.01 -6.15 2.61
CA LYS A 188 -22.70 -6.37 4.04
C LYS A 188 -22.51 -7.85 4.37
N SER A 189 -23.32 -8.72 3.77
CA SER A 189 -23.20 -10.18 3.93
C SER A 189 -21.91 -10.78 3.37
N LEU A 190 -21.21 -10.05 2.48
CA LEU A 190 -20.02 -10.54 1.77
C LEU A 190 -18.72 -10.04 2.39
N VAL A 191 -18.67 -8.79 2.86
CA VAL A 191 -17.41 -8.09 3.16
C VAL A 191 -17.12 -7.84 4.65
N ASP A 192 -18.03 -8.22 5.55
CA ASP A 192 -17.89 -8.04 7.01
C ASP A 192 -17.61 -6.56 7.41
N ILE A 193 -18.13 -5.60 6.62
CA ILE A 193 -18.09 -4.16 6.88
C ILE A 193 -19.52 -3.62 6.91
N GLU A 194 -19.85 -2.90 7.97
CA GLU A 194 -21.19 -2.33 8.17
C GLU A 194 -21.36 -0.97 7.48
N ASP A 195 -20.31 -0.16 7.40
CA ASP A 195 -20.36 1.19 6.85
C ASP A 195 -19.76 1.27 5.43
N MET A 196 -20.55 1.77 4.49
CA MET A 196 -20.16 1.94 3.11
C MET A 196 -20.89 3.12 2.47
N LYS A 197 -20.17 3.87 1.63
CA LYS A 197 -20.71 4.98 0.86
C LYS A 197 -20.96 4.56 -0.58
N ILE A 198 -22.19 4.69 -1.05
CA ILE A 198 -22.56 4.37 -2.43
C ILE A 198 -22.81 5.66 -3.22
N THR A 199 -22.09 5.83 -4.33
CA THR A 199 -22.28 6.93 -5.29
C THR A 199 -22.76 6.33 -6.61
N PHE A 200 -23.80 6.91 -7.21
CA PHE A 200 -24.37 6.41 -8.47
C PHE A 200 -23.98 7.32 -9.63
N GLU A 201 -23.53 6.70 -10.72
CA GLU A 201 -23.13 7.39 -11.94
C GLU A 201 -23.72 6.65 -13.14
N ASN A 202 -24.77 7.22 -13.75
CA ASN A 202 -25.50 6.61 -14.86
C ASN A 202 -25.97 5.18 -14.52
N THR A 203 -25.29 4.16 -15.06
CA THR A 203 -25.56 2.73 -14.85
C THR A 203 -24.53 2.04 -13.95
N LYS A 204 -23.73 2.83 -13.22
CA LYS A 204 -22.69 2.36 -12.29
C LYS A 204 -23.04 2.75 -10.86
N ALA A 205 -22.63 1.92 -9.91
CA ALA A 205 -22.58 2.26 -8.50
C ALA A 205 -21.14 2.08 -8.00
N LEU A 206 -20.53 3.16 -7.53
CA LEU A 206 -19.24 3.19 -6.86
C LEU A 206 -19.49 2.99 -5.37
N VAL A 207 -18.98 1.90 -4.79
CA VAL A 207 -19.13 1.58 -3.37
C VAL A 207 -17.78 1.73 -2.70
N GLU A 208 -17.67 2.73 -1.85
CA GLU A 208 -16.48 3.07 -1.06
C GLU A 208 -16.68 2.55 0.36
N PHE A 209 -15.90 1.56 0.76
CA PHE A 209 -15.98 0.98 2.09
C PHE A 209 -15.34 1.93 3.11
N ALA A 210 -15.96 2.05 4.28
CA ALA A 210 -15.34 2.75 5.39
C ALA A 210 -14.08 1.99 5.82
N PRO A 211 -12.97 2.67 6.16
CA PRO A 211 -11.86 2.02 6.83
C PRO A 211 -12.41 1.35 8.09
N GLN A 212 -12.13 0.05 8.26
CA GLN A 212 -12.19 -0.51 9.60
C GLN A 212 -11.09 0.21 10.35
N HIS A 213 -11.45 1.17 11.20
CA HIS A 213 -10.56 1.67 12.23
C HIS A 213 -10.38 0.50 13.19
N SER A 214 -9.59 -0.49 12.80
CA SER A 214 -8.91 -1.28 13.80
C SER A 214 -8.02 -0.25 14.44
N THR A 215 -8.33 0.18 15.67
CA THR A 215 -7.32 0.72 16.57
C THR A 215 -6.09 -0.16 16.35
N ARG A 216 -5.08 0.36 15.62
CA ARG A 216 -3.70 -0.07 15.79
C ARG A 216 -3.32 0.42 17.18
N GLN A 217 -3.99 -0.08 18.21
CA GLN A 217 -3.34 -0.22 19.49
C GLN A 217 -2.07 -0.96 19.14
N ILE A 218 -0.94 -0.31 19.40
CA ILE A 218 0.37 -0.92 19.35
C ILE A 218 0.38 -1.93 20.51
N VAL A 219 -0.45 -2.97 20.42
CA VAL A 219 -0.29 -4.17 21.21
C VAL A 219 0.92 -4.81 20.59
N ASN A 220 1.99 -4.87 21.38
CA ASN A 220 3.19 -5.58 20.98
C ASN A 220 2.75 -6.98 20.51
N PRO A 221 3.03 -7.38 19.25
CA PRO A 221 2.60 -8.69 18.73
C PRO A 221 3.11 -9.86 19.59
N SER A 222 4.11 -9.62 20.44
CA SER A 222 4.62 -10.56 21.44
C SER A 222 3.65 -10.87 22.59
N GLU A 223 2.61 -10.06 22.81
CA GLU A 223 1.64 -10.20 23.91
C GLU A 223 0.32 -10.85 23.48
N LEU A 224 0.08 -11.00 22.17
CA LEU A 224 -1.15 -11.61 21.63
C LEU A 224 -0.99 -13.13 21.43
N PRO A 225 -2.04 -13.94 21.68
CA PRO A 225 -2.10 -15.33 21.24
C PRO A 225 -1.85 -15.46 19.72
N ILE A 226 -1.22 -16.55 19.27
CA ILE A 226 -0.83 -16.75 17.85
C ILE A 226 -2.03 -16.60 16.90
N ASP A 227 -3.23 -16.98 17.31
CA ASP A 227 -4.47 -16.84 16.53
C ASP A 227 -4.85 -15.37 16.31
N GLN A 228 -4.63 -14.53 17.33
CA GLN A 228 -4.89 -13.09 17.25
C GLN A 228 -3.79 -12.37 16.47
N ILE A 229 -2.55 -12.88 16.47
CA ILE A 229 -1.46 -12.37 15.61
C ILE A 229 -1.78 -12.61 14.13
N VAL A 230 -2.27 -13.79 13.77
CA VAL A 230 -2.66 -14.10 12.38
C VAL A 230 -3.84 -13.24 11.94
N THR A 231 -4.78 -12.98 12.85
CA THR A 231 -5.96 -12.15 12.58
C THR A 231 -5.64 -10.65 12.51
N SER A 232 -4.69 -10.15 13.31
CA SER A 232 -4.21 -8.76 13.26
C SER A 232 -3.24 -8.49 12.10
N ALA A 233 -2.62 -9.52 11.52
CA ALA A 233 -1.69 -9.41 10.40
C ALA A 233 -2.38 -9.22 9.03
N THR A 234 -3.71 -9.24 8.95
CA THR A 234 -4.45 -8.73 7.78
C THR A 234 -4.32 -7.21 7.61
N SER A 235 -3.81 -6.50 8.63
CA SER A 235 -3.49 -5.06 8.62
C SER A 235 -2.26 -4.66 7.80
N HIS A 236 -1.66 -5.60 7.07
CA HIS A 236 -0.45 -5.42 6.26
C HIS A 236 -0.71 -5.18 4.77
N THR A 237 -1.98 -5.21 4.31
CA THR A 237 -2.35 -4.83 2.94
C THR A 237 -2.79 -3.37 2.91
N ASN A 238 -2.39 -2.62 1.89
CA ASN A 238 -2.87 -1.24 1.72
C ASN A 238 -4.31 -1.21 1.18
N ILE A 239 -4.70 -2.22 0.41
CA ILE A 239 -6.07 -2.40 -0.05
C ILE A 239 -6.91 -3.00 1.09
N LEU A 240 -8.09 -2.43 1.31
CA LEU A 240 -9.00 -2.92 2.34
C LEU A 240 -9.47 -4.35 2.03
N PRO A 241 -9.42 -5.31 2.98
CA PRO A 241 -9.82 -6.70 2.74
C PRO A 241 -11.21 -6.88 2.13
N ALA A 242 -12.14 -5.98 2.43
CA ALA A 242 -13.48 -5.94 1.83
C ALA A 242 -13.47 -5.89 0.30
N VAL A 243 -12.52 -5.17 -0.31
CA VAL A 243 -12.35 -5.12 -1.78
C VAL A 243 -11.98 -6.51 -2.32
N TYR A 244 -11.04 -7.20 -1.67
CA TYR A 244 -10.67 -8.57 -2.05
C TYR A 244 -11.87 -9.52 -1.93
N PHE A 245 -12.63 -9.42 -0.83
CA PHE A 245 -13.78 -10.30 -0.60
C PHE A 245 -14.92 -10.05 -1.58
N ALA A 246 -15.21 -8.78 -1.90
CA ALA A 246 -16.21 -8.40 -2.88
C ALA A 246 -15.90 -8.97 -4.27
N ILE A 247 -14.66 -8.81 -4.74
CA ILE A 247 -14.24 -9.32 -6.05
C ILE A 247 -14.15 -10.85 -6.03
N LYS A 248 -13.74 -11.44 -4.91
CA LYS A 248 -13.75 -12.90 -4.74
C LYS A 248 -15.16 -13.48 -4.81
N ALA A 249 -16.15 -12.80 -4.25
CA ALA A 249 -17.55 -13.19 -4.34
C ALA A 249 -17.99 -13.28 -5.82
N ARG A 250 -17.60 -12.30 -6.66
CA ARG A 250 -17.82 -12.37 -8.12
C ARG A 250 -17.14 -13.58 -8.76
N ILE A 251 -15.86 -13.83 -8.47
CA ILE A 251 -15.11 -14.98 -9.03
C ILE A 251 -15.74 -16.31 -8.63
N THR A 252 -16.38 -16.37 -7.46
CA THR A 252 -17.10 -17.54 -6.97
C THR A 252 -18.57 -17.61 -7.43
N ASN A 253 -18.95 -16.79 -8.41
CA ASN A 253 -20.29 -16.71 -9.03
C ASN A 253 -21.41 -16.26 -8.08
N HIS A 254 -21.08 -15.48 -7.04
CA HIS A 254 -22.10 -14.79 -6.26
C HIS A 254 -22.73 -13.67 -7.09
N LYS A 255 -24.06 -13.68 -7.23
CA LYS A 255 -24.80 -12.68 -8.02
C LYS A 255 -25.48 -11.69 -7.09
N ILE A 256 -25.35 -10.39 -7.41
CA ILE A 256 -26.10 -9.32 -6.75
C ILE A 256 -27.34 -9.02 -7.60
N ILE A 257 -28.52 -9.18 -7.02
CA ILE A 257 -29.80 -9.07 -7.74
C ILE A 257 -30.64 -7.97 -7.09
N LEU A 258 -31.05 -6.99 -7.90
CA LEU A 258 -31.96 -5.93 -7.48
C LEU A 258 -33.39 -6.31 -7.83
N GLN A 259 -34.27 -6.24 -6.85
CA GLN A 259 -35.70 -6.23 -7.10
C GLN A 259 -36.10 -4.80 -7.50
N THR A 260 -36.34 -4.60 -8.80
CA THR A 260 -36.66 -3.28 -9.34
C THR A 260 -38.14 -2.92 -9.12
N PHE A 261 -38.45 -1.64 -9.29
CA PHE A 261 -39.82 -1.15 -9.38
C PHE A 261 -40.32 -1.20 -10.83
N GLU A 262 -41.63 -1.28 -11.01
CA GLU A 262 -42.27 -1.04 -12.30
C GLU A 262 -41.97 0.40 -12.77
N ARG A 263 -41.85 0.61 -14.08
CA ARG A 263 -41.30 1.85 -14.66
C ARG A 263 -42.05 3.10 -14.21
N SER A 264 -43.38 3.05 -14.12
CA SER A 264 -44.18 4.20 -13.67
C SER A 264 -43.98 4.50 -12.19
N ALA A 265 -43.86 3.47 -11.36
CA ALA A 265 -43.60 3.59 -9.92
C ALA A 265 -42.19 4.11 -9.60
N ALA A 266 -41.18 3.68 -10.37
CA ALA A 266 -39.80 4.15 -10.25
C ALA A 266 -39.69 5.65 -10.55
N LEU A 267 -40.25 6.11 -11.67
CA LEU A 267 -40.23 7.51 -12.08
C LEU A 267 -40.87 8.43 -11.03
N GLN A 268 -42.02 8.04 -10.47
CA GLN A 268 -42.68 8.82 -9.43
C GLN A 268 -41.81 8.97 -8.17
N ARG A 269 -41.08 7.92 -7.77
CA ARG A 269 -40.21 7.94 -6.59
C ARG A 269 -38.94 8.76 -6.83
N VAL A 270 -38.32 8.63 -8.01
CA VAL A 270 -37.18 9.48 -8.40
C VAL A 270 -37.58 10.96 -8.40
N GLU A 271 -38.76 11.30 -8.92
CA GLU A 271 -39.23 12.69 -8.93
C GLU A 271 -39.49 13.23 -7.52
N ARG A 272 -40.08 12.43 -6.62
CA ARG A 272 -40.21 12.79 -5.20
C ARG A 272 -38.85 13.01 -4.53
N LEU A 273 -37.86 12.19 -4.84
CA LEU A 273 -36.49 12.38 -4.35
C LEU A 273 -35.84 13.64 -4.91
N ARG A 274 -36.07 13.93 -6.19
CA ARG A 274 -35.54 15.14 -6.83
C ARG A 274 -36.09 16.40 -6.16
N LEU A 275 -37.39 16.42 -5.86
CA LEU A 275 -38.05 17.50 -5.11
C LEU A 275 -37.56 17.63 -3.67
N TYR A 276 -37.12 16.53 -3.05
CA TYR A 276 -36.47 16.54 -1.74
C TYR A 276 -35.06 17.17 -1.83
N MET A 277 -34.26 16.76 -2.82
CA MET A 277 -32.88 17.25 -3.01
C MET A 277 -32.83 18.72 -3.43
N SER A 278 -33.78 19.20 -4.24
CA SER A 278 -33.83 20.58 -4.73
C SER A 278 -34.24 21.62 -3.68
N ARG A 279 -34.75 21.19 -2.51
CA ARG A 279 -35.17 22.09 -1.41
C ARG A 279 -34.05 22.46 -0.44
N GLY A 280 -32.83 21.95 -0.65
CA GLY A 280 -31.64 22.34 0.12
C GLY A 280 -31.06 23.72 -0.25
N GLU A 281 -31.45 24.31 -1.39
CA GLU A 281 -30.80 25.52 -1.92
C GLU A 281 -31.74 26.63 -2.45
N ILE A 282 -33.07 26.49 -2.40
CA ILE A 282 -33.97 27.53 -2.95
C ILE A 282 -35.05 27.91 -1.93
N GLN A 283 -34.91 29.13 -1.42
CA GLN A 283 -35.98 29.88 -0.78
C GLN A 283 -36.78 30.61 -1.87
N ASN A 284 -38.09 30.36 -1.86
CA ASN A 284 -39.18 31.04 -2.58
C ASN A 284 -39.67 30.52 -3.95
N ASP A 285 -41.01 30.51 -4.00
CA ASP A 285 -41.96 30.47 -5.11
C ASP A 285 -42.08 29.21 -5.99
N MET A 286 -43.21 28.51 -5.85
CA MET A 286 -44.30 28.65 -6.84
C MET A 286 -45.60 27.95 -6.37
N LEU A 287 -46.71 28.60 -6.72
CA LEU A 287 -48.09 28.14 -6.65
C LEU A 287 -48.34 26.95 -7.60
N TYR A 288 -49.14 25.97 -7.16
CA TYR A 288 -50.45 25.57 -7.72
C TYR A 288 -50.88 24.16 -7.25
N ASN A 289 -52.04 24.14 -6.58
CA ASN A 289 -53.09 23.13 -6.44
C ASN A 289 -52.81 21.64 -6.70
N GLU A 290 -52.59 20.88 -5.62
CA GLU A 290 -53.17 19.53 -5.36
C GLU A 290 -52.95 19.23 -3.86
N ARG A 291 -53.94 19.58 -3.01
CA ARG A 291 -53.65 19.99 -1.63
C ARG A 291 -53.85 18.97 -0.50
N ASP A 292 -54.59 17.88 -0.65
CA ASP A 292 -55.07 17.20 0.57
C ASP A 292 -54.36 15.89 0.96
N VAL A 293 -53.46 15.34 0.12
CA VAL A 293 -52.66 14.14 0.49
C VAL A 293 -51.15 14.47 0.59
N PHE A 294 -50.72 15.57 -0.04
CA PHE A 294 -49.33 16.01 -0.07
C PHE A 294 -48.92 16.86 1.15
N GLU A 295 -49.83 17.59 1.81
CA GLU A 295 -49.46 18.50 2.91
C GLU A 295 -49.04 17.76 4.21
N GLU A 296 -49.73 16.68 4.60
CA GLU A 296 -49.35 15.89 5.79
C GLU A 296 -48.00 15.18 5.61
N HIS A 297 -47.76 14.59 4.43
CA HIS A 297 -46.50 13.94 4.12
C HIS A 297 -45.36 14.95 3.92
N ARG A 298 -45.65 16.15 3.38
CA ARG A 298 -44.68 17.25 3.22
C ARG A 298 -44.19 17.76 4.57
N ASP A 299 -45.09 17.95 5.54
CA ASP A 299 -44.71 18.41 6.88
C ASP A 299 -44.00 17.33 7.71
N ALA A 300 -44.30 16.04 7.47
CA ALA A 300 -43.51 14.93 8.03
C ALA A 300 -42.10 14.87 7.42
N LEU A 301 -41.98 15.00 6.10
CA LEU A 301 -40.71 14.99 5.35
C LEU A 301 -39.83 16.20 5.65
N LEU A 302 -40.40 17.40 5.80
CA LEU A 302 -39.66 18.61 6.21
C LEU A 302 -39.12 18.50 7.64
N ARG A 303 -39.91 17.93 8.57
CA ARG A 303 -39.48 17.69 9.96
C ARG A 303 -38.40 16.61 10.05
N LEU A 304 -38.43 15.60 9.18
CA LEU A 304 -37.39 14.56 9.08
C LEU A 304 -36.10 15.11 8.44
N ALA A 305 -36.22 15.84 7.32
CA ALA A 305 -35.09 16.48 6.65
C ALA A 305 -34.34 17.46 7.57
N GLN A 306 -35.07 18.34 8.26
CA GLN A 306 -34.51 19.28 9.22
C GLN A 306 -33.91 18.58 10.45
N ARG A 307 -34.46 17.43 10.88
CA ARG A 307 -33.81 16.62 11.93
C ARG A 307 -32.50 16.00 11.43
N GLN A 308 -32.42 15.52 10.20
CA GLN A 308 -31.24 14.81 9.70
C GLN A 308 -30.07 15.74 9.33
N THR A 309 -30.30 16.88 8.67
CA THR A 309 -29.22 17.83 8.33
C THR A 309 -28.60 18.50 9.55
N THR A 310 -29.37 18.63 10.64
CA THR A 310 -28.93 19.35 11.84
C THR A 310 -28.37 18.45 12.92
N ILE A 311 -28.46 17.12 12.79
CA ILE A 311 -27.97 16.15 13.79
C ILE A 311 -26.68 15.44 13.35
N TYR A 312 -26.42 15.28 12.04
CA TYR A 312 -25.38 14.33 11.56
C TYR A 312 -24.24 14.92 10.72
N SER A 313 -24.33 16.14 10.19
CA SER A 313 -23.29 16.67 9.28
C SER A 313 -22.64 17.94 9.80
N LEU A 314 -21.33 17.89 10.03
CA LEU A 314 -20.50 19.07 10.24
C LEU A 314 -20.23 19.79 8.90
N PRO A 315 -19.93 21.10 8.92
CA PRO A 315 -19.37 21.80 7.76
C PRO A 315 -18.10 21.12 7.26
N GLN A 316 -17.80 21.31 5.98
CA GLN A 316 -16.57 20.79 5.40
C GLN A 316 -15.35 21.37 6.12
N GLN A 317 -14.36 20.50 6.34
CA GLN A 317 -13.08 20.86 6.90
C GLN A 317 -12.38 21.92 6.05
N LYS A 318 -11.81 22.93 6.71
CA LYS A 318 -10.93 23.93 6.09
C LYS A 318 -9.60 23.26 5.70
N LEU A 319 -9.21 23.40 4.43
CA LEU A 319 -7.96 22.85 3.88
C LEU A 319 -7.10 23.97 3.27
N PRO A 320 -5.80 23.75 3.07
CA PRO A 320 -4.91 24.76 2.49
C PRO A 320 -5.33 25.16 1.08
N ASP A 321 -5.50 26.46 0.86
CA ASP A 321 -5.79 27.03 -0.46
C ASP A 321 -4.67 26.71 -1.45
N ILE A 322 -4.98 26.74 -2.75
CA ILE A 322 -4.06 26.47 -3.86
C ILE A 322 -2.80 27.36 -3.84
N LYS A 323 -2.91 28.55 -3.24
CA LYS A 323 -1.82 29.52 -3.09
C LYS A 323 -0.94 29.28 -1.86
N CYS A 324 -1.36 28.42 -0.93
CA CYS A 324 -0.62 28.14 0.29
C CYS A 324 0.53 27.17 0.02
N GLN A 325 1.78 27.66 0.12
CA GLN A 325 2.98 26.85 -0.06
C GLN A 325 3.54 26.32 1.26
N TYR A 326 3.55 27.15 2.30
CA TYR A 326 4.05 26.79 3.62
C TYR A 326 2.98 27.03 4.67
N LEU A 327 2.91 26.12 5.62
CA LEU A 327 1.94 26.17 6.70
C LEU A 327 2.59 25.76 8.03
N THR A 328 2.40 26.56 9.06
CA THR A 328 2.72 26.14 10.42
C THR A 328 1.55 25.36 10.99
N ILE A 329 1.82 24.11 11.36
CA ILE A 329 0.80 23.17 11.84
C ILE A 329 1.17 22.65 13.23
N ASN A 330 0.17 22.29 14.02
CA ASN A 330 0.32 21.52 15.24
C ASN A 330 -0.08 20.07 14.96
N VAL A 331 0.83 19.11 15.09
CA VAL A 331 0.51 17.70 14.86
C VAL A 331 -0.14 17.10 16.11
N SER A 332 -1.44 16.85 16.04
CA SER A 332 -2.27 16.40 17.15
C SER A 332 -2.23 14.88 17.34
N THR A 333 -2.10 14.12 16.26
CA THR A 333 -2.08 12.64 16.30
C THR A 333 -1.22 12.09 15.18
N VAL A 334 -0.41 11.08 15.46
CA VAL A 334 0.36 10.34 14.46
C VAL A 334 -0.21 8.93 14.37
N VAL A 335 -0.77 8.58 13.20
CA VAL A 335 -1.39 7.27 12.95
C VAL A 335 -0.33 6.26 12.51
N ASP A 336 0.54 6.67 11.59
CA ASP A 336 1.78 5.99 11.26
C ASP A 336 2.85 6.98 10.73
N VAL A 337 3.97 6.48 10.21
CA VAL A 337 5.08 7.32 9.72
C VAL A 337 4.67 8.26 8.58
N ASN A 338 3.71 7.85 7.74
CA ASN A 338 3.26 8.59 6.57
C ASN A 338 1.89 9.24 6.78
N HIS A 339 1.21 9.02 7.90
CA HIS A 339 -0.15 9.49 8.13
C HIS A 339 -0.29 10.10 9.53
N PHE A 340 -0.68 11.36 9.57
CA PHE A 340 -0.88 12.12 10.81
C PHE A 340 -2.00 13.13 10.65
N TRP A 341 -2.53 13.62 11.77
CA TRP A 341 -3.56 14.65 11.83
C TRP A 341 -2.95 15.93 12.39
N ALA A 342 -3.38 17.06 11.84
CA ALA A 342 -2.83 18.35 12.17
C ALA A 342 -3.91 19.43 12.31
N GLN A 343 -3.59 20.46 13.09
CA GLN A 343 -4.42 21.65 13.29
C GLN A 343 -3.66 22.88 12.80
N TYR A 344 -4.40 23.88 12.32
CA TYR A 344 -3.83 25.18 12.00
C TYR A 344 -3.32 25.89 13.25
N VAL A 345 -2.14 26.51 13.14
CA VAL A 345 -1.60 27.39 14.20
C VAL A 345 -1.96 28.83 13.87
N ASP A 346 -3.25 29.17 14.00
CA ASP A 346 -3.77 30.52 13.76
C ASP A 346 -4.73 31.00 14.87
N ARG A 347 -5.07 32.30 14.86
CA ARG A 347 -5.96 32.88 15.88
C ARG A 347 -7.40 32.35 15.79
N GLU A 348 -7.85 32.02 14.58
CA GLU A 348 -9.23 31.57 14.32
C GLU A 348 -9.47 30.18 14.93
N THR A 349 -8.60 29.23 14.61
CA THR A 349 -8.63 27.84 15.10
C THR A 349 -8.50 27.79 16.62
N ASN A 350 -7.61 28.62 17.19
CA ASN A 350 -7.48 28.73 18.65
C ASN A 350 -8.75 29.29 19.32
N ALA A 351 -9.42 30.27 18.70
CA ALA A 351 -10.68 30.80 19.21
C ALA A 351 -11.82 29.77 19.11
N GLN A 352 -11.90 29.04 18.00
CA GLN A 352 -12.86 27.94 17.80
C GLN A 352 -12.64 26.80 18.81
N MET A 353 -11.39 26.38 19.01
CA MET A 353 -11.04 25.34 20.00
C MET A 353 -11.40 25.79 21.42
N LYS A 354 -11.16 27.06 21.76
CA LYS A 354 -11.58 27.63 23.05
C LYS A 354 -13.10 27.59 23.20
N GLN A 355 -13.85 28.03 22.20
CA GLN A 355 -15.31 27.98 22.19
C GLN A 355 -15.84 26.55 22.36
N ILE A 356 -15.25 25.57 21.66
CA ILE A 356 -15.60 24.15 21.78
C ILE A 356 -15.40 23.67 23.22
N ASN A 357 -14.22 23.92 23.79
CA ASN A 357 -13.89 23.50 25.15
C ASN A 357 -14.79 24.15 26.21
N ASP A 358 -15.09 25.44 26.07
CA ASP A 358 -15.97 26.18 26.98
C ASP A 358 -17.39 25.59 26.99
N LEU A 359 -17.93 25.21 25.82
CA LEU A 359 -19.26 24.60 25.72
C LEU A 359 -19.29 23.16 26.21
N LEU A 360 -18.26 22.36 25.91
CA LEU A 360 -18.16 20.96 26.36
C LEU A 360 -17.87 20.82 27.87
N SER A 361 -17.41 21.89 28.52
CA SER A 361 -17.23 21.94 29.97
C SER A 361 -18.53 22.10 30.75
N ARG A 362 -19.64 22.46 30.08
CA ARG A 362 -20.96 22.64 30.69
C ARG A 362 -21.62 21.28 30.98
N PRO A 363 -22.67 21.22 31.83
CA PRO A 363 -23.43 19.99 32.03
C PRO A 363 -24.05 19.50 30.71
N LEU A 364 -23.61 18.33 30.24
CA LEU A 364 -24.10 17.72 29.00
C LEU A 364 -25.14 16.63 29.28
N ILE A 365 -26.05 16.42 28.33
CA ILE A 365 -27.14 15.44 28.43
C ILE A 365 -26.66 14.05 27.98
N PRO A 366 -26.84 12.98 28.77
CA PRO A 366 -26.56 11.59 28.36
C PRO A 366 -27.30 11.14 27.11
N LEU A 367 -26.62 10.37 26.26
CA LEU A 367 -27.26 9.66 25.15
C LEU A 367 -27.81 8.31 25.62
N THR A 368 -28.92 7.87 25.01
CA THR A 368 -29.53 6.57 25.29
C THR A 368 -29.05 5.49 24.30
N SER A 369 -28.97 4.23 24.72
CA SER A 369 -28.48 3.15 23.84
C SER A 369 -29.32 2.90 22.59
N THR A 370 -30.59 3.31 22.60
CA THR A 370 -31.51 3.20 21.45
C THR A 370 -31.34 4.32 20.42
N SER A 371 -30.65 5.42 20.75
CA SER A 371 -30.34 6.53 19.83
C SER A 371 -28.96 6.42 19.17
N ILE A 372 -28.30 5.27 19.39
CA ILE A 372 -27.03 4.76 18.86
C ILE A 372 -26.89 4.61 17.34
N GLU A 373 -26.49 5.61 16.56
CA GLU A 373 -26.26 5.44 15.11
C GLU A 373 -24.81 5.72 14.67
N ILE A 374 -24.33 4.94 13.68
CA ILE A 374 -23.03 5.18 13.03
C ILE A 374 -23.09 6.51 12.28
N GLY A 375 -22.03 7.30 12.37
CA GLY A 375 -21.95 8.66 11.82
C GLY A 375 -22.50 9.74 12.75
N MET A 376 -23.16 9.39 13.86
CA MET A 376 -23.71 10.35 14.81
C MET A 376 -22.62 11.21 15.45
N MET A 377 -22.86 12.52 15.49
CA MET A 377 -22.03 13.48 16.23
C MET A 377 -22.42 13.48 17.72
N CYS A 378 -21.43 13.34 18.60
CA CYS A 378 -21.61 13.27 20.04
C CYS A 378 -20.44 13.93 20.79
N ALA A 379 -20.62 14.12 22.10
CA ALA A 379 -19.54 14.46 23.01
C ALA A 379 -19.09 13.19 23.73
N ALA A 380 -17.81 12.84 23.57
CA ALA A 380 -17.21 11.65 24.16
C ALA A 380 -16.08 12.05 25.12
N PRO A 381 -15.91 11.35 26.26
CA PRO A 381 -14.84 11.65 27.18
C PRO A 381 -13.50 11.09 26.67
N PHE A 382 -12.42 11.80 26.98
CA PHE A 382 -11.06 11.33 26.82
C PHE A 382 -10.29 11.56 28.14
N ILE A 383 -9.42 10.60 28.49
CA ILE A 383 -8.65 10.64 29.75
C ILE A 383 -7.36 11.41 29.54
N LEU A 384 -7.24 12.55 30.21
CA LEU A 384 -5.97 13.26 30.33
C LEU A 384 -5.24 12.77 31.59
N VAL A 385 -4.01 12.31 31.40
CA VAL A 385 -3.09 11.95 32.49
C VAL A 385 -2.12 13.11 32.69
N SER A 386 -2.29 13.89 33.75
CA SER A 386 -1.37 14.99 34.08
C SER A 386 -0.57 14.71 35.34
N PRO A 387 0.75 14.99 35.37
CA PRO A 387 1.52 15.07 36.60
C PRO A 387 1.02 16.26 37.44
N ARG A 388 0.85 16.08 38.75
CA ARG A 388 0.36 17.13 39.63
C ARG A 388 1.44 18.20 39.80
N THR A 389 1.34 19.35 39.12
CA THR A 389 2.14 20.54 39.47
C THR A 389 1.52 21.19 40.70
N THR A 390 2.20 21.07 41.84
CA THR A 390 1.83 21.74 43.08
C THR A 390 2.01 23.26 42.94
N THR A 391 0.91 24.00 42.78
CA THR A 391 0.89 25.42 43.10
C THR A 391 0.07 25.67 44.36
N THR A 392 0.77 26.29 45.32
CA THR A 392 0.30 27.10 46.46
C THR A 392 -0.28 26.44 47.73
N THR A 393 0.59 26.53 48.76
CA THR A 393 0.35 26.89 50.18
C THR A 393 -0.24 25.88 51.15
N THR A 394 0.61 25.02 51.71
CA THR A 394 1.08 25.06 53.11
C THR A 394 2.10 23.93 53.35
N PRO A 395 3.25 24.16 54.01
CA PRO A 395 4.21 23.11 54.28
C PRO A 395 3.86 22.43 55.60
N ASN A 396 3.32 21.21 55.57
CA ASN A 396 3.51 20.32 56.71
C ASN A 396 3.41 18.82 56.38
N ASN A 397 4.45 18.12 56.84
CA ASN A 397 4.63 16.68 56.99
C ASN A 397 4.86 15.79 55.76
N ASN A 398 6.16 15.57 55.51
CA ASN A 398 6.84 14.27 55.38
C ASN A 398 5.93 13.02 55.30
N ASN A 399 5.63 12.62 54.07
CA ASN A 399 5.56 11.21 53.68
C ASN A 399 5.87 11.09 52.19
N SER A 400 6.98 10.43 51.89
CA SER A 400 7.50 10.18 50.55
C SER A 400 6.67 9.12 49.82
N ASN A 401 6.50 9.37 48.52
CA ASN A 401 6.25 8.40 47.45
C ASN A 401 4.81 7.87 47.26
N ASN A 402 3.91 8.75 46.86
CA ASN A 402 2.85 8.39 45.92
C ASN A 402 2.53 9.59 45.00
N SER A 403 3.21 9.68 43.86
CA SER A 403 2.80 10.53 42.75
C SER A 403 1.53 9.95 42.13
N GLN A 404 0.40 10.11 42.83
CA GLN A 404 -0.89 9.62 42.38
C GLN A 404 -1.35 10.46 41.19
N LEU A 405 -1.26 9.88 39.99
CA LEU A 405 -1.73 10.45 38.73
C LEU A 405 -3.25 10.74 38.86
N VAL A 406 -3.64 12.00 38.71
CA VAL A 406 -5.06 12.37 38.68
C VAL A 406 -5.55 12.17 37.25
N LYS A 407 -6.38 11.14 37.04
CA LYS A 407 -7.12 10.99 35.78
C LYS A 407 -8.20 12.05 35.73
N ARG A 408 -8.10 12.99 34.78
CA ARG A 408 -9.18 13.94 34.48
C ARG A 408 -9.89 13.50 33.20
N TYR A 409 -11.22 13.48 33.24
CA TYR A 409 -12.05 13.26 32.07
C TYR A 409 -12.44 14.62 31.50
N GLN A 410 -12.22 14.81 30.20
CA GLN A 410 -12.72 15.97 29.46
C GLN A 410 -13.50 15.48 28.25
N TYR A 411 -14.61 16.14 27.94
CA TYR A 411 -15.42 15.82 26.75
C TYR A 411 -14.86 16.54 25.53
N TYR A 412 -14.91 15.85 24.40
CA TYR A 412 -14.49 16.32 23.08
C TYR A 412 -15.57 16.01 22.06
N ARG A 413 -15.61 16.76 20.94
CA ARG A 413 -16.48 16.43 19.82
C ARG A 413 -15.98 15.14 19.16
N ALA A 414 -16.87 14.19 18.99
CA ALA A 414 -16.57 12.91 18.40
C ALA A 414 -17.68 12.46 17.47
N ARG A 415 -17.33 11.61 16.51
CA ARG A 415 -18.25 10.96 15.59
C ARG A 415 -18.23 9.46 15.87
N VAL A 416 -19.40 8.84 16.03
CA VAL A 416 -19.49 7.38 16.16
C VAL A 416 -19.06 6.75 14.84
N THR A 417 -18.01 5.93 14.86
CA THR A 417 -17.46 5.29 13.66
C THR A 417 -17.95 3.86 13.51
N HIS A 418 -17.95 3.09 14.61
CA HIS A 418 -18.33 1.68 14.60
C HIS A 418 -19.06 1.31 15.88
N ARG A 419 -19.98 0.34 15.78
CA ARG A 419 -20.57 -0.31 16.95
C ARG A 419 -19.82 -1.61 17.22
N ILE A 420 -19.17 -1.68 18.37
CA ILE A 420 -18.35 -2.86 18.73
C ILE A 420 -19.26 -3.95 19.29
N ASP A 421 -20.14 -3.57 20.22
CA ASP A 421 -21.14 -4.46 20.80
C ASP A 421 -22.38 -3.66 21.25
N ASN A 422 -23.21 -4.26 22.11
CA ASN A 422 -24.44 -3.62 22.59
C ASN A 422 -24.20 -2.46 23.58
N VAL A 423 -22.99 -2.33 24.14
CA VAL A 423 -22.65 -1.39 25.21
C VAL A 423 -21.45 -0.49 24.87
N THR A 424 -20.69 -0.80 23.83
CA THR A 424 -19.44 -0.13 23.44
C THR A 424 -19.49 0.29 21.99
N VAL A 425 -19.03 1.52 21.74
CA VAL A 425 -18.85 2.05 20.38
C VAL A 425 -17.43 2.56 20.21
N GLU A 426 -16.97 2.61 18.98
CA GLU A 426 -15.80 3.37 18.61
C GLU A 426 -16.21 4.79 18.19
N VAL A 427 -15.44 5.78 18.63
CA VAL A 427 -15.63 7.18 18.26
C VAL A 427 -14.34 7.77 17.69
N PHE A 428 -14.48 8.66 16.71
CA PHE A 428 -13.40 9.45 16.12
C PHE A 428 -13.48 10.91 16.60
N PHE A 429 -12.44 11.42 17.24
CA PHE A 429 -12.39 12.79 17.71
C PHE A 429 -12.07 13.75 16.57
N VAL A 430 -13.11 14.38 16.03
CA VAL A 430 -13.05 15.18 14.78
C VAL A 430 -12.10 16.38 14.84
N ASP A 431 -11.76 16.83 16.05
CA ASP A 431 -10.86 17.97 16.26
C ASP A 431 -9.41 17.57 16.54
N TRP A 432 -9.12 16.27 16.66
CA TRP A 432 -7.79 15.76 17.05
C TRP A 432 -7.27 14.66 16.13
N GLY A 433 -8.15 13.85 15.55
CA GLY A 433 -7.81 12.80 14.59
C GLY A 433 -7.59 11.41 15.18
N ASN A 434 -7.69 11.24 16.50
CA ASN A 434 -7.58 9.93 17.16
C ASN A 434 -8.96 9.24 17.31
N THR A 435 -8.92 7.92 17.51
CA THR A 435 -10.10 7.08 17.77
C THR A 435 -10.00 6.41 19.15
N GLU A 436 -11.13 6.22 19.83
CA GLU A 436 -11.19 5.49 21.09
C GLU A 436 -12.44 4.61 21.18
N GLN A 437 -12.36 3.55 22.00
CA GLN A 437 -13.51 2.72 22.34
C GLN A 437 -14.15 3.24 23.62
N ILE A 438 -15.41 3.63 23.55
CA ILE A 438 -16.13 4.33 24.61
C ILE A 438 -17.43 3.59 24.91
N ALA A 439 -17.74 3.47 26.20
CA ALA A 439 -19.01 2.93 26.64
C ALA A 439 -20.15 3.89 26.27
N ILE A 440 -21.25 3.35 25.76
CA ILE A 440 -22.40 4.11 25.26
C ILE A 440 -22.96 5.07 26.31
N ASP A 441 -22.99 4.66 27.57
CA ASP A 441 -23.48 5.46 28.71
C ASP A 441 -22.60 6.67 29.05
N GLN A 442 -21.38 6.73 28.51
CA GLN A 442 -20.46 7.85 28.64
C GLN A 442 -20.63 8.90 27.55
N LEU A 443 -21.39 8.61 26.49
CA LEU A 443 -21.61 9.58 25.42
C LEU A 443 -22.65 10.63 25.82
N ARG A 444 -22.48 11.83 25.27
CA ARG A 444 -23.33 12.99 25.55
C ARG A 444 -23.81 13.65 24.26
N THR A 445 -24.95 14.32 24.32
CA THR A 445 -25.52 15.08 23.21
C THR A 445 -24.71 16.37 22.99
N LEU A 446 -24.43 16.72 21.74
CA LEU A 446 -23.79 17.99 21.39
C LEU A 446 -24.82 19.12 21.29
N GLU A 447 -24.43 20.31 21.75
CA GLU A 447 -25.21 21.53 21.53
C GLU A 447 -25.23 21.89 20.02
N PRO A 448 -26.36 22.31 19.43
CA PRO A 448 -26.45 22.63 18.00
C PRO A 448 -25.45 23.71 17.53
N SER A 449 -25.00 24.59 18.42
CA SER A 449 -23.96 25.59 18.14
C SER A 449 -22.61 24.95 17.80
N LEU A 450 -22.28 23.81 18.41
CA LEU A 450 -21.05 23.05 18.14
C LEU A 450 -21.08 22.33 16.79
N LEU A 451 -22.26 22.07 16.23
CA LEU A 451 -22.41 21.45 14.91
C LEU A 451 -22.13 22.43 13.77
N LYS A 452 -22.07 23.74 14.06
CA LYS A 452 -21.76 24.79 13.07
C LYS A 452 -20.26 25.02 12.88
N ILE A 453 -19.41 24.45 13.74
CA ILE A 453 -17.96 24.60 13.66
C ILE A 453 -17.41 23.42 12.84
N ALA A 454 -16.60 23.69 11.82
CA ALA A 454 -15.97 22.64 11.03
C ALA A 454 -15.03 21.78 11.91
N PRO A 455 -14.70 20.53 11.51
CA PRO A 455 -13.63 19.76 12.12
C PRO A 455 -12.29 20.53 12.10
N LEU A 456 -11.61 20.62 13.25
CA LEU A 456 -10.37 21.39 13.36
C LEU A 456 -9.10 20.60 12.96
N ALA A 457 -9.13 19.27 13.01
CA ALA A 457 -7.98 18.43 12.65
C ALA A 457 -8.10 17.90 11.22
N PHE A 458 -7.16 18.24 10.35
CA PHE A 458 -7.10 17.76 8.96
C PHE A 458 -6.06 16.66 8.76
N GLU A 459 -6.37 15.75 7.85
CA GLU A 459 -5.53 14.59 7.54
C GLU A 459 -4.33 15.01 6.69
N CYS A 460 -3.15 14.57 7.09
CA CYS A 460 -1.89 14.84 6.42
C CYS A 460 -1.16 13.56 6.08
N GLN A 461 -0.46 13.57 4.95
CA GLN A 461 0.48 12.52 4.56
C GLN A 461 1.80 13.09 4.07
N LEU A 462 2.90 12.36 4.29
CA LEU A 462 4.19 12.76 3.75
C LEU A 462 4.23 12.55 2.22
N TRP A 463 4.86 13.49 1.53
CA TRP A 463 4.96 13.44 0.07
C TRP A 463 5.91 12.35 -0.43
N SER A 464 5.45 11.56 -1.41
CA SER A 464 6.21 10.65 -2.27
C SER A 464 7.15 9.71 -1.51
N ILE A 465 6.65 9.09 -0.44
CA ILE A 465 7.44 8.23 0.45
C ILE A 465 6.74 6.91 0.75
N ARG A 466 7.53 5.84 0.89
CA ARG A 466 7.06 4.52 1.34
C ARG A 466 8.12 3.80 2.19
N PRO A 467 7.75 2.73 2.93
CA PRO A 467 8.73 1.87 3.58
C PRO A 467 9.78 1.36 2.60
N ASN A 468 11.04 1.23 3.04
CA ASN A 468 12.07 0.59 2.24
C ASN A 468 11.72 -0.89 2.02
N ILE A 469 11.25 -1.26 0.82
CA ILE A 469 10.70 -2.61 0.55
C ILE A 469 11.77 -3.70 0.62
N ALA A 470 13.03 -3.37 0.36
CA ALA A 470 14.14 -4.32 0.48
C ALA A 470 14.37 -4.76 1.93
N ARG A 471 14.12 -3.87 2.91
CA ARG A 471 14.19 -4.17 4.35
C ARG A 471 12.85 -4.59 4.94
N TYR A 472 11.78 -4.02 4.40
CA TYR A 472 10.40 -4.17 4.88
C TYR A 472 9.49 -4.68 3.76
N PRO A 473 9.64 -5.95 3.33
CA PRO A 473 8.96 -6.55 2.17
C PRO A 473 7.43 -6.62 2.28
N LEU A 474 6.87 -6.38 3.47
CA LEU A 474 5.42 -6.30 3.71
C LEU A 474 4.85 -4.90 3.42
N ASN A 475 5.68 -3.94 2.99
CA ASN A 475 5.27 -2.55 2.78
C ASN A 475 4.67 -1.90 4.05
N THR A 476 5.20 -2.27 5.23
CA THR A 476 4.77 -1.74 6.52
C THR A 476 5.86 -0.89 7.16
N TRP A 477 5.50 0.23 7.77
CA TRP A 477 6.43 1.05 8.52
C TRP A 477 6.95 0.33 9.77
N PRO A 478 8.28 0.31 10.02
CA PRO A 478 8.83 -0.30 11.22
C PRO A 478 8.59 0.59 12.45
N ILE A 479 8.31 -0.02 13.62
CA ILE A 479 8.07 0.70 14.88
C ILE A 479 9.19 1.72 15.22
N PRO A 480 10.50 1.41 15.03
CA PRO A 480 11.55 2.41 15.21
C PRO A 480 11.40 3.67 14.36
N ALA A 481 10.86 3.58 13.14
CA ALA A 481 10.60 4.75 12.30
C ALA A 481 9.42 5.56 12.86
N LEU A 482 8.35 4.89 13.32
CA LEU A 482 7.21 5.55 13.95
C LEU A 482 7.65 6.32 15.21
N ASN A 483 8.40 5.67 16.10
CA ASN A 483 8.94 6.30 17.30
C ASN A 483 9.82 7.52 16.96
N TYR A 484 10.63 7.41 15.90
CA TYR A 484 11.45 8.51 15.42
C TYR A 484 10.60 9.69 14.94
N VAL A 485 9.57 9.45 14.11
CA VAL A 485 8.63 10.49 13.67
C VAL A 485 7.91 11.13 14.85
N CYS A 486 7.32 10.33 15.75
CA CYS A 486 6.62 10.85 16.93
C CYS A 486 7.54 11.75 17.76
N SER A 487 8.81 11.36 17.96
CA SER A 487 9.77 12.17 18.72
C SER A 487 10.10 13.53 18.09
N LEU A 488 9.84 13.70 16.79
CA LEU A 488 10.13 14.91 16.04
C LEU A 488 8.93 15.83 15.88
N ILE A 489 7.73 15.28 15.64
CA ILE A 489 6.56 16.08 15.21
C ILE A 489 5.37 16.03 16.18
N LEU A 490 5.18 14.96 16.95
CA LEU A 490 3.97 14.80 17.77
C LEU A 490 3.91 15.88 18.86
N GLU A 491 2.77 16.53 19.00
CA GLU A 491 2.51 17.62 19.97
C GLU A 491 3.48 18.81 19.81
N ARG A 492 3.93 19.08 18.59
CA ARG A 492 4.82 20.20 18.27
C ARG A 492 4.28 21.05 17.13
N HIS A 493 4.66 22.33 17.17
CA HIS A 493 4.53 23.24 16.05
C HIS A 493 5.65 22.96 15.04
N VAL A 494 5.26 22.59 13.83
CA VAL A 494 6.20 22.30 12.74
C VAL A 494 5.83 23.10 11.50
N GLU A 495 6.84 23.46 10.70
CA GLU A 495 6.64 24.11 9.41
C GLU A 495 6.52 23.03 8.33
N ALA A 496 5.43 23.05 7.58
CA ALA A 496 5.13 22.08 6.53
C ALA A 496 5.09 22.77 5.16
N GLU A 497 5.79 22.20 4.18
CA GLU A 497 5.67 22.59 2.78
C GLU A 497 4.53 21.78 2.14
N ILE A 498 3.48 22.46 1.69
CA ILE A 498 2.30 21.86 1.05
C ILE A 498 2.65 21.48 -0.39
N LYS A 499 2.52 20.19 -0.71
CA LYS A 499 2.78 19.64 -2.05
C LYS A 499 1.48 19.48 -2.82
N ALA A 500 0.49 18.82 -2.23
CA ALA A 500 -0.81 18.62 -2.87
C ALA A 500 -1.95 18.54 -1.84
N VAL A 501 -3.18 18.78 -2.28
CA VAL A 501 -4.40 18.59 -1.50
C VAL A 501 -5.44 17.95 -2.40
N ALA A 502 -5.86 16.73 -2.07
CA ALA A 502 -6.94 16.03 -2.75
C ALA A 502 -7.60 15.04 -1.81
N ARG A 503 -8.88 14.70 -2.04
CA ARG A 503 -9.66 13.76 -1.21
C ARG A 503 -9.65 14.09 0.30
N ASN A 504 -9.62 15.38 0.64
CA ASN A 504 -9.44 15.90 2.01
C ASN A 504 -8.12 15.51 2.70
N ILE A 505 -7.12 15.04 1.94
CA ILE A 505 -5.78 14.70 2.43
C ILE A 505 -4.81 15.79 1.96
N VAL A 506 -4.02 16.30 2.90
CA VAL A 506 -2.94 17.25 2.62
C VAL A 506 -1.62 16.49 2.50
N LYS A 507 -1.03 16.46 1.32
CA LYS A 507 0.32 15.94 1.09
C LYS A 507 1.34 17.04 1.36
N CYS A 508 2.29 16.79 2.25
CA CYS A 508 3.29 17.79 2.63
C CYS A 508 4.66 17.19 2.96
N ASP A 509 5.68 18.05 3.02
CA ASP A 509 6.99 17.73 3.58
C ASP A 509 7.21 18.56 4.86
N ILE A 510 7.58 17.91 5.96
CA ILE A 510 7.88 18.61 7.22
C ILE A 510 9.33 19.10 7.21
N LEU A 511 9.51 20.40 7.44
CA LEU A 511 10.81 21.06 7.55
C LEU A 511 11.35 20.91 8.97
N LEU A 512 12.62 20.50 9.09
CA LEU A 512 13.32 20.34 10.37
C LEU A 512 14.46 21.36 10.47
N ASP A 513 14.47 22.14 11.56
CA ASP A 513 15.56 23.08 11.86
C ASP A 513 16.81 22.35 12.35
N THR A 514 17.95 22.61 11.72
CA THR A 514 19.25 21.98 12.05
C THR A 514 20.01 22.65 13.20
N GLN A 515 19.35 23.33 14.13
CA GLN A 515 20.00 24.16 15.17
C GLN A 515 20.02 23.55 16.59
N SER A 516 20.46 22.30 16.77
CA SER A 516 20.58 21.74 18.14
C SER A 516 21.90 21.05 18.49
N THR A 517 22.95 21.15 17.66
CA THR A 517 24.30 20.65 18.03
C THR A 517 25.40 21.67 17.71
N ARG A 518 25.25 22.92 18.15
CA ARG A 518 26.38 23.85 18.26
C ARG A 518 26.44 24.38 19.68
N THR A 519 27.24 23.70 20.50
CA THR A 519 27.77 24.24 21.75
C THR A 519 28.52 25.54 21.45
N HIS A 520 28.17 26.58 22.20
CA HIS A 520 28.80 27.90 22.31
C HIS A 520 30.11 28.13 21.53
N SER A 521 30.08 28.99 20.51
CA SER A 521 30.88 30.22 20.49
C SER A 521 30.67 31.02 19.20
N ASN A 522 30.59 32.33 19.42
CA ASN A 522 30.82 33.43 18.49
C ASN A 522 29.67 33.83 17.54
N GLN A 523 28.97 34.85 18.02
CA GLN A 523 28.25 35.84 17.21
C GLN A 523 29.18 36.42 16.15
N HIS A 524 28.84 36.25 14.88
CA HIS A 524 29.00 37.29 13.87
C HIS A 524 27.85 37.17 12.86
N HIS A 525 27.11 38.27 12.73
CA HIS A 525 26.07 38.46 11.74
C HIS A 525 26.61 38.26 10.32
N GLN A 526 26.10 37.24 9.62
CA GLN A 526 26.23 37.14 8.17
C GLN A 526 24.97 36.52 7.56
N ARG A 527 24.36 37.34 6.69
CA ARG A 527 23.30 37.12 5.70
C ARG A 527 22.77 35.68 5.54
N TYR A 528 21.47 35.55 5.78
CA TYR A 528 20.62 34.40 5.48
C TYR A 528 20.66 34.03 3.99
N ASN A 529 21.38 32.96 3.65
CA ASN A 529 21.18 32.17 2.43
C ASN A 529 20.87 30.73 2.87
N ASP A 530 19.62 30.32 2.65
CA ASP A 530 19.06 29.01 2.28
C ASP A 530 19.82 27.67 2.49
N MET A 531 20.72 27.56 3.47
CA MET A 531 21.62 26.40 3.61
C MET A 531 21.47 25.74 4.99
N GLY A 532 20.51 24.82 5.10
CA GLY A 532 20.47 23.90 6.26
C GLY A 532 19.19 23.13 6.52
N ARG A 533 18.02 23.54 6.02
CA ARG A 533 16.76 22.85 6.33
C ARG A 533 16.73 21.46 5.66
N THR A 534 16.64 20.42 6.48
CA THR A 534 16.41 19.04 6.01
C THR A 534 14.94 18.70 6.19
N THR A 535 14.37 17.86 5.33
CA THR A 535 12.98 17.41 5.50
C THR A 535 12.94 16.12 6.32
N LEU A 536 11.83 15.90 7.03
CA LEU A 536 11.56 14.63 7.71
C LEU A 536 11.69 13.44 6.74
N ARG A 537 11.15 13.60 5.53
CA ARG A 537 11.27 12.63 4.44
C ARG A 537 12.73 12.28 4.13
N GLN A 538 13.59 13.28 3.94
CA GLN A 538 15.01 13.03 3.64
C GLN A 538 15.71 12.30 4.77
N ASN A 539 15.39 12.62 6.03
CA ASN A 539 15.94 11.93 7.20
C ASN A 539 15.49 10.47 7.28
N LEU A 540 14.23 10.16 6.96
CA LEU A 540 13.72 8.79 6.90
C LEU A 540 14.42 7.96 5.81
N ILE A 541 14.66 8.56 4.64
CA ILE A 541 15.38 7.92 3.52
C ILE A 541 16.85 7.69 3.90
N ASN A 542 17.52 8.68 4.48
CA ASN A 542 18.92 8.57 4.91
C ASN A 542 19.13 7.50 5.98
N LYS A 543 18.14 7.28 6.85
CA LYS A 543 18.14 6.20 7.85
C LYS A 543 17.72 4.84 7.29
N ALA A 544 17.44 4.74 5.99
CA ALA A 544 16.92 3.53 5.33
C ALA A 544 15.62 2.99 5.97
N PHE A 545 14.83 3.84 6.62
CA PHE A 545 13.46 3.51 7.01
C PHE A 545 12.52 3.60 5.82
N ALA A 546 12.82 4.52 4.90
CA ALA A 546 11.99 4.83 3.76
C ALA A 546 12.76 4.82 2.44
N GLU A 547 12.02 4.81 1.35
CA GLU A 547 12.50 5.11 0.00
C GLU A 547 11.50 6.02 -0.74
N THR A 548 11.91 6.57 -1.87
CA THR A 548 11.04 7.40 -2.70
C THR A 548 10.00 6.56 -3.43
N ALA A 549 8.76 7.05 -3.43
CA ALA A 549 7.63 6.48 -4.14
C ALA A 549 7.07 7.51 -5.13
N ASN A 550 6.35 7.02 -6.14
CA ASN A 550 5.54 7.86 -7.01
C ASN A 550 4.18 8.11 -6.34
N GLU A 551 3.56 9.25 -6.65
CA GLU A 551 2.26 9.65 -6.10
C GLU A 551 1.11 9.30 -7.04
N GLU A 552 -0.10 9.29 -6.48
CA GLU A 552 -1.32 9.11 -7.26
C GLU A 552 -1.50 10.27 -8.25
N HIS A 553 -2.13 9.98 -9.38
CA HIS A 553 -2.26 10.94 -10.47
C HIS A 553 -3.03 12.19 -10.01
N ILE A 554 -4.06 12.06 -9.17
CA ILE A 554 -4.78 13.20 -8.59
C ILE A 554 -3.89 14.15 -7.77
N PHE A 555 -2.96 13.61 -6.97
CA PHE A 555 -2.06 14.44 -6.16
C PHE A 555 -0.94 15.04 -7.01
N GLU A 556 -0.42 14.31 -8.00
CA GLU A 556 0.55 14.84 -8.97
C GLU A 556 -0.06 15.97 -9.79
N HIS A 557 -1.33 15.83 -10.21
CA HIS A 557 -2.06 16.87 -10.93
C HIS A 557 -2.21 18.14 -10.09
N ASP A 558 -2.67 18.03 -8.84
CA ASP A 558 -2.80 19.18 -7.94
C ASP A 558 -1.43 19.80 -7.60
N TYR A 559 -0.39 18.99 -7.39
CA TYR A 559 0.99 19.47 -7.21
C TYR A 559 1.46 20.31 -8.41
N ARG A 560 1.20 19.86 -9.64
CA ARG A 560 1.50 20.62 -10.86
C ARG A 560 0.73 21.94 -10.92
N ILE A 561 -0.57 21.93 -10.63
CA ILE A 561 -1.38 23.16 -10.63
C ILE A 561 -0.88 24.14 -9.57
N ARG A 562 -0.61 23.69 -8.34
CA ARG A 562 -0.06 24.55 -7.27
C ARG A 562 1.28 25.16 -7.67
N ARG A 563 2.15 24.35 -8.25
CA ARG A 563 3.45 24.81 -8.76
C ARG A 563 3.30 25.83 -9.88
N ASP A 564 2.34 25.66 -10.79
CA ASP A 564 2.07 26.62 -11.85
C ASP A 564 1.43 27.90 -11.29
N ALA A 565 0.47 27.79 -10.37
CA ALA A 565 -0.12 28.93 -9.67
C ALA A 565 0.93 29.79 -8.95
N GLN A 566 1.95 29.16 -8.36
CA GLN A 566 3.09 29.87 -7.76
C GLN A 566 3.91 30.67 -8.79
N ARG A 567 4.06 30.15 -10.01
CA ARG A 567 4.75 30.86 -11.12
C ARG A 567 3.96 32.08 -11.61
N PHE A 568 2.63 32.05 -11.50
CA PHE A 568 1.77 33.18 -11.89
C PHE A 568 1.68 34.26 -10.79
N ILE A 569 1.82 33.93 -9.51
CA ILE A 569 1.76 34.91 -8.40
C ILE A 569 2.95 35.89 -8.41
N SER A 570 4.08 35.56 -9.04
CA SER A 570 5.22 36.48 -9.20
C SER A 570 5.04 37.55 -10.28
N HIS A 571 4.03 37.42 -11.16
CA HIS A 571 3.72 38.40 -12.19
C HIS A 571 2.20 38.63 -12.27
N THR A 572 1.76 39.79 -11.78
CA THR A 572 0.41 40.37 -11.80
C THR A 572 -0.55 39.97 -10.67
N THR A 573 -1.00 40.99 -9.94
CA THR A 573 -2.21 41.00 -9.12
C THR A 573 -3.43 40.87 -10.03
N ASP A 574 -4.40 40.10 -9.55
CA ASP A 574 -5.76 39.91 -10.09
C ASP A 574 -5.93 38.88 -11.22
N LEU A 575 -6.16 37.63 -10.80
CA LEU A 575 -7.09 36.75 -11.49
C LEU A 575 -7.84 35.86 -10.48
N SER A 576 -8.93 36.39 -9.95
CA SER A 576 -9.99 35.60 -9.31
C SER A 576 -10.83 34.94 -10.41
N SER A 577 -10.46 33.73 -10.80
CA SER A 577 -11.38 32.82 -11.49
C SER A 577 -11.33 31.46 -10.81
N SER A 578 -12.35 31.24 -9.98
CA SER A 578 -12.73 29.95 -9.43
C SER A 578 -13.24 29.07 -10.57
N THR A 579 -12.45 28.07 -10.96
CA THR A 579 -12.99 26.83 -11.50
C THR A 579 -12.61 25.76 -10.50
N ASP A 580 -13.59 25.38 -9.69
CA ASP A 580 -13.54 24.27 -8.76
C ASP A 580 -14.28 23.10 -9.42
N PRO A 581 -13.63 22.24 -10.21
CA PRO A 581 -14.21 20.97 -10.59
C PRO A 581 -13.84 19.94 -9.52
N SER A 582 -14.86 19.25 -8.99
CA SER A 582 -14.81 17.95 -8.29
C SER A 582 -14.84 17.88 -6.76
N ASN A 583 -15.21 18.94 -6.03
CA ASN A 583 -15.47 18.82 -4.58
C ASN A 583 -16.96 18.63 -4.21
N THR A 584 -17.73 17.91 -5.02
CA THR A 584 -19.08 17.46 -4.61
C THR A 584 -18.95 16.25 -3.71
N SER A 585 -18.55 16.48 -2.46
CA SER A 585 -18.77 15.48 -1.41
C SER A 585 -20.30 15.34 -1.24
N VAL A 586 -20.89 14.32 -1.86
CA VAL A 586 -22.30 13.97 -1.64
C VAL A 586 -22.44 13.71 -0.14
N GLN A 587 -23.08 14.65 0.56
CA GLN A 587 -23.54 14.46 1.93
C GLN A 587 -24.41 13.19 1.94
N MET A 588 -24.26 12.37 2.98
CA MET A 588 -25.15 11.22 3.17
C MET A 588 -26.55 11.74 3.42
N ILE A 589 -27.33 11.87 2.35
CA ILE A 589 -28.76 12.06 2.45
C ILE A 589 -29.34 10.67 2.64
N ASP A 590 -29.83 10.40 3.84
CA ASP A 590 -30.65 9.21 4.09
C ASP A 590 -31.93 9.32 3.30
N ILE A 591 -32.17 8.32 2.46
CA ILE A 591 -33.38 8.23 1.65
C ILE A 591 -34.51 7.79 2.58
N PRO A 592 -35.65 8.51 2.64
CA PRO A 592 -36.82 8.07 3.39
C PRO A 592 -37.17 6.61 3.05
N LYS A 593 -37.32 5.76 4.08
CA LYS A 593 -37.55 4.31 3.91
C LYS A 593 -38.78 4.03 3.05
N GLU A 594 -39.76 4.93 3.09
CA GLU A 594 -41.00 4.86 2.32
C GLU A 594 -40.80 4.95 0.81
N LEU A 595 -39.66 5.50 0.34
CA LEU A 595 -39.33 5.59 -1.08
C LEU A 595 -38.61 4.34 -1.60
N CYS A 596 -38.08 3.51 -0.70
CA CYS A 596 -37.31 2.30 -1.01
C CYS A 596 -38.10 1.00 -0.78
N GLU A 597 -39.20 1.06 -0.03
CA GLU A 597 -40.03 -0.11 0.31
C GLU A 597 -41.14 -0.35 -0.72
N VAL A 598 -41.43 -1.64 -0.95
CA VAL A 598 -42.52 -2.12 -1.82
C VAL A 598 -43.75 -2.36 -0.97
N TYR A 599 -44.83 -1.62 -1.21
CA TYR A 599 -46.07 -1.75 -0.44
C TYR A 599 -47.11 -2.61 -1.17
N GLU A 600 -47.04 -2.72 -2.50
CA GLU A 600 -48.02 -3.45 -3.31
C GLU A 600 -47.35 -4.32 -4.40
N ARG A 601 -47.89 -5.53 -4.65
CA ARG A 601 -47.33 -6.48 -5.65
C ARG A 601 -47.29 -5.92 -7.09
N LYS A 602 -48.15 -4.97 -7.43
CA LYS A 602 -48.23 -4.32 -8.75
C LYS A 602 -47.09 -3.34 -9.01
N GLU A 603 -46.34 -2.92 -7.97
CA GLU A 603 -45.19 -2.03 -8.09
C GLU A 603 -43.88 -2.77 -8.39
N ILE A 604 -43.91 -4.11 -8.41
CA ILE A 604 -42.74 -4.96 -8.57
C ILE A 604 -42.35 -5.04 -10.06
N GLY A 605 -41.16 -4.53 -10.37
CA GLY A 605 -40.53 -4.63 -11.68
C GLY A 605 -39.77 -5.95 -11.89
N GLN A 606 -39.10 -6.07 -13.05
CA GLN A 606 -38.29 -7.25 -13.34
C GLN A 606 -36.97 -7.23 -12.56
N PRO A 607 -36.55 -8.35 -11.95
CA PRO A 607 -35.29 -8.38 -11.22
C PRO A 607 -34.11 -8.14 -12.17
N VAL A 608 -33.20 -7.26 -11.78
CA VAL A 608 -32.00 -6.93 -12.55
C VAL A 608 -30.79 -7.51 -11.83
N THR A 609 -30.00 -8.32 -12.53
CA THR A 609 -28.72 -8.82 -12.00
C THR A 609 -27.62 -7.81 -12.29
N LEU A 610 -26.98 -7.30 -11.26
CA LEU A 610 -25.82 -6.43 -11.39
C LEU A 610 -24.60 -7.23 -11.87
N THR A 611 -23.70 -6.54 -12.55
CA THR A 611 -22.38 -7.08 -12.93
C THR A 611 -21.30 -6.48 -12.04
N GLY A 612 -20.31 -7.30 -11.66
CA GLY A 612 -19.29 -6.94 -10.68
C GLY A 612 -19.44 -7.75 -9.39
N PRO A 613 -18.84 -7.32 -8.27
CA PRO A 613 -17.97 -6.15 -8.09
C PRO A 613 -16.69 -6.14 -8.95
N TYR A 614 -16.27 -4.98 -9.43
CA TYR A 614 -15.00 -4.76 -10.15
C TYR A 614 -14.09 -3.80 -9.37
N SER A 615 -12.78 -3.93 -9.52
CA SER A 615 -11.82 -2.90 -9.13
C SER A 615 -10.90 -2.60 -10.31
N PRO A 616 -10.56 -1.31 -10.57
CA PRO A 616 -9.56 -0.97 -11.57
C PRO A 616 -8.15 -1.45 -11.17
N LEU A 617 -7.97 -1.94 -9.93
CA LEU A 617 -6.72 -2.52 -9.44
C LEU A 617 -6.51 -3.98 -9.84
N GLU A 618 -7.45 -4.60 -10.54
CA GLU A 618 -7.30 -5.96 -11.04
C GLU A 618 -6.18 -6.04 -12.10
N ALA A 619 -5.01 -6.55 -11.69
CA ALA A 619 -3.85 -6.66 -12.56
C ALA A 619 -3.90 -7.91 -13.44
N SER A 620 -3.39 -7.77 -14.66
CA SER A 620 -3.20 -8.89 -15.57
C SER A 620 -1.85 -9.58 -15.34
N HIS A 621 -1.74 -10.84 -15.80
CA HIS A 621 -0.51 -11.62 -15.72
C HIS A 621 -0.09 -12.03 -17.13
N SER A 622 1.21 -11.94 -17.39
CA SER A 622 1.83 -12.35 -18.65
C SER A 622 2.86 -13.44 -18.41
N SER A 623 3.10 -14.22 -19.46
CA SER A 623 4.14 -15.25 -19.48
C SER A 623 5.43 -14.68 -20.04
N CYS A 624 6.55 -15.06 -19.43
CA CYS A 624 7.90 -14.78 -19.93
C CYS A 624 8.47 -15.93 -20.78
N TYR A 625 7.72 -17.02 -21.01
CA TYR A 625 8.18 -18.19 -21.76
C TYR A 625 7.86 -18.12 -23.24
N TYR A 626 8.72 -18.70 -24.07
CA TYR A 626 8.46 -18.86 -25.50
C TYR A 626 7.13 -19.59 -25.77
N ALA A 627 6.93 -20.77 -25.19
CA ALA A 627 5.77 -21.63 -25.47
C ALA A 627 4.41 -21.05 -25.03
N THR A 628 4.42 -20.08 -24.11
CA THR A 628 3.20 -19.53 -23.51
C THR A 628 3.08 -18.01 -23.58
N LYS A 629 4.00 -17.31 -24.28
CA LYS A 629 4.00 -15.84 -24.42
C LYS A 629 2.67 -15.26 -24.91
N MET A 630 2.03 -15.94 -25.86
CA MET A 630 0.75 -15.50 -26.45
C MET A 630 -0.48 -16.09 -25.75
N ARG A 631 -0.30 -16.85 -24.66
CA ARG A 631 -1.40 -17.51 -23.94
C ARG A 631 -1.88 -16.64 -22.79
N ARG A 632 -3.18 -16.70 -22.48
CA ARG A 632 -3.73 -16.01 -21.32
C ARG A 632 -3.30 -16.71 -20.03
N VAL A 633 -2.74 -15.97 -19.09
CA VAL A 633 -2.43 -16.51 -17.76
C VAL A 633 -3.64 -16.34 -16.85
N GLN A 634 -4.02 -17.41 -16.15
CA GLN A 634 -5.11 -17.43 -15.18
C GLN A 634 -4.60 -18.03 -13.87
N ILE A 635 -4.90 -17.37 -12.75
CA ILE A 635 -4.59 -17.91 -11.43
C ILE A 635 -5.73 -18.80 -10.96
N ASP A 636 -5.40 -19.97 -10.42
CA ASP A 636 -6.35 -20.92 -9.88
C ASP A 636 -7.18 -20.28 -8.76
N GLY A 637 -8.49 -20.54 -8.77
CA GLY A 637 -9.46 -19.95 -7.85
C GLY A 637 -9.22 -20.30 -6.38
N GLU A 638 -8.39 -21.29 -6.04
CA GLU A 638 -8.02 -21.61 -4.65
C GLU A 638 -6.79 -20.83 -4.16
N SER A 639 -6.06 -20.16 -5.06
CA SER A 639 -4.93 -19.31 -4.70
C SER A 639 -5.42 -18.00 -4.09
N ILE A 640 -4.70 -17.49 -3.08
CA ILE A 640 -4.95 -16.15 -2.53
C ILE A 640 -4.74 -15.05 -3.58
N ASN A 641 -3.87 -15.25 -4.57
CA ASN A 641 -3.61 -14.25 -5.61
C ASN A 641 -4.63 -14.27 -6.76
N SER A 642 -5.68 -15.11 -6.67
CA SER A 642 -6.71 -15.23 -7.70
C SER A 642 -7.55 -13.97 -7.93
N VAL A 643 -7.62 -13.07 -6.96
CA VAL A 643 -8.25 -11.76 -7.11
C VAL A 643 -7.33 -10.78 -7.86
N GLY A 644 -6.01 -10.88 -7.62
CA GLY A 644 -5.02 -10.21 -8.47
C GLY A 644 -4.91 -8.69 -8.32
N LEU A 645 -5.19 -8.11 -7.15
CA LEU A 645 -5.13 -6.64 -6.98
C LEU A 645 -3.70 -6.11 -6.86
N GLU A 646 -3.38 -5.02 -7.56
CA GLU A 646 -2.10 -4.31 -7.45
C GLU A 646 -2.25 -3.07 -6.55
N GLU A 647 -1.57 -3.11 -5.41
CA GLU A 647 -1.62 -2.04 -4.41
C GLU A 647 -0.72 -0.87 -4.81
N GLU A 648 0.33 -1.14 -5.58
CA GLU A 648 1.35 -0.15 -5.94
C GLU A 648 1.12 0.40 -7.36
N GLN A 649 0.00 1.10 -7.54
CA GLN A 649 -0.47 1.66 -8.82
C GLN A 649 0.52 2.60 -9.53
N HIS A 650 1.51 3.11 -8.81
CA HIS A 650 2.44 4.13 -9.32
C HIS A 650 3.81 3.56 -9.63
N CYS A 651 3.99 2.24 -9.47
CA CYS A 651 5.25 1.57 -9.70
C CYS A 651 5.29 1.05 -11.14
N ASN A 652 6.01 1.77 -12.02
CA ASN A 652 6.16 1.41 -13.44
C ASN A 652 7.07 0.17 -13.68
N TYR A 653 7.30 -0.66 -12.67
CA TYR A 653 8.18 -1.83 -12.77
C TYR A 653 7.40 -3.11 -12.54
N ARG A 654 7.85 -4.18 -13.19
CA ARG A 654 7.16 -5.47 -13.24
C ARG A 654 7.30 -6.22 -11.93
N ARG A 655 6.21 -6.85 -11.48
CA ARG A 655 6.19 -7.64 -10.24
C ARG A 655 6.21 -9.13 -10.56
N LEU A 656 7.12 -9.85 -9.92
CA LEU A 656 7.28 -11.30 -10.14
C LEU A 656 6.19 -12.07 -9.39
N LEU A 657 5.52 -12.98 -10.10
CA LEU A 657 4.63 -14.01 -9.56
C LEU A 657 5.27 -15.37 -9.78
N VAL A 658 5.43 -16.15 -8.71
CA VAL A 658 6.00 -17.50 -8.77
C VAL A 658 4.88 -18.51 -8.54
N ALA A 659 4.83 -19.58 -9.32
CA ALA A 659 3.85 -20.65 -9.17
C ALA A 659 4.51 -22.00 -8.87
N PHE A 660 3.97 -22.78 -7.93
CA PHE A 660 4.41 -24.16 -7.73
C PHE A 660 3.96 -25.05 -8.91
N GLY A 661 2.68 -24.94 -9.29
CA GLY A 661 2.07 -25.79 -10.32
C GLY A 661 1.61 -24.98 -11.52
N VAL A 662 1.95 -25.46 -12.72
CA VAL A 662 1.53 -24.86 -13.99
C VAL A 662 0.76 -25.92 -14.79
N HIS A 663 -0.46 -25.60 -15.21
CA HIS A 663 -1.29 -26.49 -16.01
C HIS A 663 -1.70 -25.81 -17.33
N LEU A 664 -1.42 -26.48 -18.45
CA LEU A 664 -1.84 -26.04 -19.77
C LEU A 664 -3.21 -26.63 -20.09
N LEU A 665 -4.25 -25.78 -20.19
CA LEU A 665 -5.55 -26.24 -20.65
C LEU A 665 -5.55 -26.30 -22.18
N GLN A 666 -5.58 -27.53 -22.72
CA GLN A 666 -5.49 -27.82 -24.16
C GLN A 666 -6.53 -27.10 -25.03
N THR A 667 -7.71 -26.80 -24.47
CA THR A 667 -8.85 -26.26 -25.24
C THR A 667 -8.96 -24.74 -25.26
N ARG A 668 -8.24 -24.01 -24.40
CA ARG A 668 -8.53 -22.58 -24.13
C ARG A 668 -7.38 -21.60 -24.33
N GLN A 669 -6.21 -22.02 -24.84
CA GLN A 669 -5.01 -21.18 -24.88
C GLN A 669 -4.71 -20.48 -23.53
N VAL A 670 -5.01 -21.16 -22.42
CA VAL A 670 -4.90 -20.62 -21.06
C VAL A 670 -3.88 -21.42 -20.26
N VAL A 671 -3.02 -20.70 -19.54
CA VAL A 671 -2.08 -21.24 -18.55
C VAL A 671 -2.67 -21.04 -17.17
N SER A 672 -2.96 -22.12 -16.44
CA SER A 672 -3.49 -22.06 -15.08
C SER A 672 -2.36 -22.21 -14.06
N LEU A 673 -2.25 -21.24 -13.14
CA LEU A 673 -1.21 -21.20 -12.09
C LEU A 673 -1.77 -21.60 -10.72
N ARG A 674 -1.09 -22.50 -10.02
CA ARG A 674 -1.49 -23.02 -8.70
C ARG A 674 -0.42 -22.75 -7.63
N HIS A 675 -0.90 -22.57 -6.40
CA HIS A 675 -0.08 -22.27 -5.21
C HIS A 675 0.94 -21.18 -5.50
N THR A 676 0.44 -19.96 -5.69
CA THR A 676 1.22 -18.83 -6.17
C THR A 676 1.77 -17.98 -5.03
N THR A 677 2.89 -17.34 -5.29
CA THR A 677 3.58 -16.41 -4.39
C THR A 677 3.88 -15.13 -5.14
N LEU A 678 3.26 -14.03 -4.69
CA LEU A 678 3.57 -12.70 -5.20
C LEU A 678 4.84 -12.19 -4.53
N MET A 679 5.83 -11.83 -5.33
CA MET A 679 7.09 -11.29 -4.84
C MET A 679 6.93 -9.81 -4.49
N PRO A 680 7.70 -9.29 -3.52
CA PRO A 680 7.64 -7.88 -3.18
C PRO A 680 8.08 -7.00 -4.35
N SER A 681 7.64 -5.76 -4.32
CA SER A 681 7.83 -4.79 -5.40
C SER A 681 9.22 -4.13 -5.30
N ILE A 682 10.27 -4.96 -5.38
CA ILE A 682 11.66 -4.50 -5.38
C ILE A 682 12.09 -4.25 -6.82
N ARG A 683 12.75 -3.10 -7.06
CA ARG A 683 13.18 -2.67 -8.40
C ARG A 683 14.12 -3.70 -9.03
N GLY A 684 13.78 -4.18 -10.24
CA GLY A 684 14.58 -5.17 -10.97
C GLY A 684 14.53 -6.60 -10.44
N LEU A 685 13.74 -6.87 -9.40
CA LEU A 685 13.68 -8.18 -8.74
C LEU A 685 13.40 -9.36 -9.68
N PRO A 686 12.48 -9.28 -10.67
CA PRO A 686 12.24 -10.41 -11.57
C PRO A 686 13.51 -10.90 -12.28
N ALA A 687 14.29 -9.96 -12.82
CA ALA A 687 15.55 -10.25 -13.50
C ALA A 687 16.62 -10.77 -12.54
N LEU A 688 16.76 -10.14 -11.36
CA LEU A 688 17.75 -10.56 -10.36
C LEU A 688 17.51 -12.00 -9.89
N ILE A 689 16.26 -12.35 -9.58
CA ILE A 689 15.89 -13.70 -9.13
C ILE A 689 16.09 -14.72 -10.25
N ALA A 690 15.71 -14.39 -11.49
CA ALA A 690 15.96 -15.25 -12.63
C ALA A 690 17.45 -15.52 -12.83
N MET A 691 18.31 -14.50 -12.76
CA MET A 691 19.75 -14.67 -12.89
C MET A 691 20.38 -15.44 -11.71
N ILE A 692 19.86 -15.31 -10.48
CA ILE A 692 20.37 -16.10 -9.34
C ILE A 692 20.15 -17.60 -9.55
N PHE A 693 18.99 -18.02 -10.08
CA PHE A 693 18.62 -19.43 -10.16
C PHE A 693 18.73 -20.07 -11.55
N ALA A 694 18.83 -19.28 -12.62
CA ALA A 694 18.92 -19.81 -13.98
C ALA A 694 20.19 -20.65 -14.18
N PRO A 695 20.11 -21.80 -14.87
CA PRO A 695 21.28 -22.60 -15.23
C PRO A 695 22.24 -21.84 -16.14
N THR A 696 21.70 -21.18 -17.17
CA THR A 696 22.45 -20.38 -18.14
C THR A 696 21.68 -19.10 -18.46
N ILE A 697 22.41 -18.00 -18.64
CA ILE A 697 21.85 -16.72 -19.06
C ILE A 697 22.61 -16.15 -20.25
N GLU A 698 21.94 -15.31 -21.03
CA GLU A 698 22.55 -14.45 -22.03
C GLU A 698 21.94 -13.05 -21.93
N LEU A 699 22.77 -12.05 -21.64
CA LEU A 699 22.32 -10.65 -21.53
C LEU A 699 21.90 -10.10 -22.89
N ARG A 700 20.97 -9.14 -22.88
CA ARG A 700 20.52 -8.38 -24.04
C ARG A 700 21.05 -6.96 -23.95
N LEU A 701 21.54 -6.45 -25.07
CA LEU A 701 21.94 -5.06 -25.23
C LEU A 701 20.89 -4.31 -26.05
N ASP A 702 20.91 -2.99 -25.98
CA ASP A 702 20.24 -2.13 -26.95
C ASP A 702 20.93 -2.18 -28.32
N GLU A 703 20.31 -1.57 -29.34
CA GLU A 703 20.84 -1.54 -30.71
C GLU A 703 22.24 -0.91 -30.78
N GLU A 704 22.52 0.04 -29.89
CA GLU A 704 23.79 0.75 -29.82
C GLU A 704 24.86 -0.02 -29.04
N GLY A 705 24.50 -1.07 -28.30
CA GLY A 705 25.41 -1.83 -27.44
C GLY A 705 25.82 -1.10 -26.16
N LYS A 706 25.12 -0.01 -25.80
CA LYS A 706 25.44 0.88 -24.68
C LYS A 706 24.83 0.40 -23.37
N MET A 707 23.62 -0.18 -23.43
CA MET A 707 22.83 -0.49 -22.23
C MET A 707 22.34 -1.93 -22.23
N LYS A 708 22.35 -2.56 -21.05
CA LYS A 708 21.72 -3.86 -20.83
C LYS A 708 20.20 -3.69 -20.78
N THR A 709 19.47 -4.34 -21.70
CA THR A 709 18.02 -4.19 -21.88
C THR A 709 17.20 -5.37 -21.35
N GLY A 710 17.84 -6.53 -21.14
CA GLY A 710 17.16 -7.73 -20.63
C GLY A 710 18.08 -8.93 -20.53
N VAL A 711 17.49 -10.10 -20.30
CA VAL A 711 18.19 -11.38 -20.16
C VAL A 711 17.34 -12.53 -20.70
N LEU A 712 17.98 -13.43 -21.45
CA LEU A 712 17.43 -14.74 -21.80
C LEU A 712 17.96 -15.77 -20.80
N CYS A 713 17.07 -16.53 -20.19
CA CYS A 713 17.36 -17.55 -19.18
C CYS A 713 16.87 -18.91 -19.67
N GLY A 714 17.65 -19.96 -19.45
CA GLY A 714 17.26 -21.33 -19.82
C GLY A 714 18.39 -22.34 -19.64
N LEU A 715 18.33 -23.43 -20.41
CA LEU A 715 19.40 -24.45 -20.45
C LEU A 715 20.53 -24.08 -21.42
N GLY A 716 20.37 -22.99 -22.19
CA GLY A 716 21.33 -22.58 -23.21
C GLY A 716 21.02 -23.18 -24.57
N TYR A 717 22.04 -23.24 -25.42
CA TYR A 717 21.93 -23.65 -26.82
C TYR A 717 22.98 -24.70 -27.19
N ASN A 718 22.72 -25.44 -28.26
CA ASN A 718 23.69 -26.34 -28.84
C ASN A 718 24.68 -25.53 -29.69
N PRO A 719 25.98 -25.54 -29.37
CA PRO A 719 26.99 -24.73 -30.08
C PRO A 719 27.22 -25.14 -31.54
N VAL A 720 26.85 -26.37 -31.92
CA VAL A 720 27.01 -26.86 -33.29
C VAL A 720 25.82 -26.45 -34.17
N THR A 721 24.60 -26.60 -33.67
CA THR A 721 23.37 -26.31 -34.44
C THR A 721 22.87 -24.89 -34.25
N ASN A 722 23.39 -24.15 -33.27
CA ASN A 722 22.94 -22.84 -32.84
C ASN A 722 21.44 -22.78 -32.47
N THR A 723 20.88 -23.90 -32.02
CA THR A 723 19.47 -24.02 -31.62
C THR A 723 19.37 -24.11 -30.09
N SER A 724 18.29 -23.55 -29.52
CA SER A 724 18.00 -23.73 -28.08
C SER A 724 17.92 -25.21 -27.71
N LEU A 725 18.46 -25.56 -26.53
CA LEU A 725 18.39 -26.92 -25.99
C LEU A 725 17.00 -27.26 -25.48
N TYR A 726 16.24 -26.27 -24.99
CA TYR A 726 14.87 -26.49 -24.54
C TYR A 726 13.99 -25.25 -24.75
N PRO A 727 13.61 -24.98 -26.03
CA PRO A 727 12.96 -23.72 -26.42
C PRO A 727 11.70 -23.40 -25.61
N ASP A 728 10.88 -24.40 -25.29
CA ASP A 728 9.60 -24.20 -24.60
C ASP A 728 9.75 -23.60 -23.19
N HIS A 729 10.92 -23.77 -22.58
CA HIS A 729 11.24 -23.28 -21.23
C HIS A 729 12.23 -22.11 -21.23
N ASP A 730 12.63 -21.63 -22.40
CA ASP A 730 13.41 -20.40 -22.49
C ASP A 730 12.54 -19.22 -22.05
N MET A 731 13.10 -18.47 -21.11
CA MET A 731 12.44 -17.38 -20.43
C MET A 731 13.15 -16.08 -20.72
N ASP A 732 12.41 -15.12 -21.25
CA ASP A 732 12.92 -13.83 -21.71
C ASP A 732 12.39 -12.73 -20.79
N ILE A 733 13.30 -11.99 -20.13
CA ILE A 733 12.95 -10.98 -19.13
C ILE A 733 13.63 -9.66 -19.49
N GLY A 734 12.82 -8.65 -19.79
CA GLY A 734 13.28 -7.27 -19.95
C GLY A 734 13.68 -6.63 -18.63
N PHE A 735 14.65 -5.73 -18.66
CA PHE A 735 15.13 -4.99 -17.49
C PHE A 735 14.39 -3.65 -17.37
N ASP A 736 13.62 -3.49 -16.30
CA ASP A 736 12.95 -2.21 -15.99
C ASP A 736 13.90 -1.20 -15.31
N VAL A 737 15.10 -1.65 -14.93
CA VAL A 737 16.15 -0.87 -14.30
C VAL A 737 17.51 -1.23 -14.87
N GLN A 738 18.48 -0.33 -14.80
CA GLN A 738 19.83 -0.62 -15.27
C GLN A 738 20.53 -1.60 -14.31
N ILE A 739 20.91 -2.77 -14.83
CA ILE A 739 21.67 -3.79 -14.10
C ILE A 739 23.17 -3.54 -14.32
N SER A 740 23.90 -3.30 -13.24
CA SER A 740 25.34 -2.99 -13.29
C SER A 740 26.21 -4.26 -13.33
N THR A 741 27.48 -4.13 -13.70
CA THR A 741 28.48 -5.22 -13.56
C THR A 741 28.63 -5.67 -12.10
N GLU A 742 28.57 -4.72 -11.17
CA GLU A 742 28.66 -4.98 -9.73
C GLU A 742 27.44 -5.77 -9.21
N ASP A 743 26.29 -5.73 -9.89
CA ASP A 743 25.16 -6.62 -9.60
C ASP A 743 25.46 -8.07 -10.01
N LEU A 744 26.06 -8.28 -11.18
CA LEU A 744 26.43 -9.61 -11.67
C LEU A 744 27.56 -10.24 -10.85
N VAL A 745 28.53 -9.44 -10.41
CA VAL A 745 29.59 -9.89 -9.47
C VAL A 745 28.96 -10.46 -8.20
N ARG A 746 27.97 -9.76 -7.63
CA ARG A 746 27.25 -10.26 -6.43
C ARG A 746 26.42 -11.49 -6.70
N ILE A 747 25.74 -11.56 -7.85
CA ILE A 747 24.98 -12.75 -8.26
C ILE A 747 25.93 -13.95 -8.36
N ASN A 748 27.09 -13.78 -8.99
CA ASN A 748 28.10 -14.83 -9.12
C ASN A 748 28.67 -15.24 -7.76
N GLU A 749 28.91 -14.30 -6.84
CA GLU A 749 29.33 -14.63 -5.47
C GLU A 749 28.25 -15.45 -4.74
N ILE A 750 26.97 -15.10 -4.86
CA ILE A 750 25.87 -15.90 -4.30
C ILE A 750 25.88 -17.32 -4.88
N ARG A 751 26.01 -17.46 -6.20
CA ARG A 751 26.03 -18.77 -6.90
C ARG A 751 27.24 -19.62 -6.48
N LYS A 752 28.41 -19.01 -6.34
CA LYS A 752 29.63 -19.64 -5.82
C LYS A 752 29.41 -20.19 -4.41
N GLN A 753 28.85 -19.37 -3.52
CA GLN A 753 28.53 -19.79 -2.15
C GLN A 753 27.46 -20.90 -2.10
N MET A 754 26.48 -20.88 -3.00
CA MET A 754 25.49 -21.96 -3.13
C MET A 754 26.14 -23.29 -3.57
N ASN A 755 27.04 -23.27 -4.56
CA ASN A 755 27.79 -24.47 -4.95
C ASN A 755 28.64 -25.01 -3.78
N LEU A 756 29.30 -24.11 -3.04
CA LEU A 756 30.08 -24.49 -1.84
C LEU A 756 29.21 -25.14 -0.76
N ALA A 757 27.97 -24.68 -0.59
CA ALA A 757 27.01 -25.26 0.36
C ALA A 757 26.58 -26.69 -0.01
N LEU A 758 26.53 -27.00 -1.31
CA LEU A 758 26.05 -28.26 -1.85
C LEU A 758 27.17 -29.31 -2.06
N TYR A 759 28.43 -28.91 -1.90
CA TYR A 759 29.59 -29.77 -2.09
C TYR A 759 29.91 -30.60 -0.83
N SER A 760 30.22 -31.90 -1.00
CA SER A 760 30.78 -32.91 -0.06
C SER A 760 29.96 -33.33 1.20
N PRO A 761 29.95 -34.64 1.56
CA PRO A 761 29.41 -35.16 2.83
C PRO A 761 30.11 -34.62 4.09
N GLU A 762 31.34 -34.11 3.99
CA GLU A 762 32.05 -33.48 5.12
C GLU A 762 31.53 -32.05 5.43
N SER A 763 31.06 -31.33 4.41
CA SER A 763 30.52 -29.96 4.54
C SER A 763 29.18 -29.92 5.26
N ALA A 764 28.38 -30.98 5.12
CA ALA A 764 27.10 -31.13 5.80
C ALA A 764 27.27 -31.31 7.33
N GLY A 765 28.42 -31.81 7.78
CA GLY A 765 28.83 -31.84 9.19
C GLY A 765 29.49 -30.54 9.69
N ASN A 766 30.09 -29.75 8.80
CA ASN A 766 30.81 -28.51 9.15
C ASN A 766 29.84 -27.34 9.35
N ARG A 767 29.27 -27.25 10.55
CA ARG A 767 28.33 -26.18 10.93
C ARG A 767 28.91 -24.77 10.80
N ASP A 768 30.21 -24.59 10.94
CA ASP A 768 30.86 -23.28 10.88
C ASP A 768 31.04 -22.80 9.44
N LEU A 769 31.33 -23.70 8.51
CA LEU A 769 31.32 -23.43 7.07
C LEU A 769 29.92 -22.99 6.61
N LEU A 770 28.87 -23.77 6.94
CA LEU A 770 27.49 -23.45 6.54
C LEU A 770 26.99 -22.13 7.15
N ARG A 771 27.39 -21.81 8.39
CA ARG A 771 27.12 -20.50 8.98
C ARG A 771 27.82 -19.37 8.21
N SER A 772 29.05 -19.61 7.75
CA SER A 772 29.84 -18.63 7.01
C SER A 772 29.29 -18.38 5.61
N VAL A 773 29.05 -19.44 4.85
CA VAL A 773 28.40 -19.41 3.53
C VAL A 773 27.10 -18.63 3.58
N ARG A 774 26.23 -18.96 4.55
CA ARG A 774 24.96 -18.28 4.71
C ARG A 774 25.11 -16.80 5.03
N ARG A 775 26.06 -16.43 5.89
CA ARG A 775 26.32 -15.02 6.24
C ARG A 775 26.69 -14.23 4.98
N ILE A 776 27.54 -14.80 4.12
CA ILE A 776 27.97 -14.18 2.87
C ILE A 776 26.77 -14.05 1.91
N ILE A 777 26.02 -15.14 1.68
CA ILE A 777 24.82 -15.10 0.82
C ILE A 777 23.84 -14.02 1.29
N ASN A 778 23.53 -13.98 2.59
CA ASN A 778 22.61 -12.97 3.12
C ASN A 778 23.14 -11.54 2.96
N SER A 779 24.45 -11.33 3.16
CA SER A 779 25.10 -10.02 2.97
C SER A 779 25.01 -9.56 1.52
N GLU A 780 25.42 -10.42 0.57
CA GLU A 780 25.41 -10.06 -0.85
C GLU A 780 23.99 -9.90 -1.39
N LEU A 781 23.06 -10.74 -0.96
CA LEU A 781 21.64 -10.60 -1.30
C LEU A 781 21.08 -9.28 -0.77
N GLN A 782 21.38 -8.90 0.47
CA GLN A 782 20.92 -7.64 1.04
C GLN A 782 21.49 -6.44 0.27
N LYS A 783 22.79 -6.42 -0.03
CA LYS A 783 23.41 -5.38 -0.86
C LYS A 783 22.76 -5.28 -2.24
N LEU A 784 22.48 -6.44 -2.86
CA LEU A 784 21.84 -6.51 -4.17
C LEU A 784 20.40 -5.97 -4.15
N LEU A 785 19.62 -6.29 -3.12
CA LEU A 785 18.23 -5.85 -3.00
C LEU A 785 18.09 -4.37 -2.58
N GLU A 786 19.02 -3.85 -1.78
CA GLU A 786 19.04 -2.44 -1.35
C GLU A 786 19.69 -1.48 -2.37
N ALA A 787 20.31 -2.01 -3.43
CA ALA A 787 20.97 -1.20 -4.44
C ALA A 787 19.98 -0.28 -5.17
N LYS A 788 20.30 1.03 -5.19
CA LYS A 788 19.54 2.03 -5.93
C LYS A 788 19.87 1.94 -7.41
N ARG A 789 18.88 1.59 -8.24
CA ARG A 789 19.04 1.47 -9.69
C ARG A 789 18.20 2.52 -10.43
N PRO A 790 18.77 3.20 -11.43
CA PRO A 790 18.00 4.08 -12.29
C PRO A 790 17.04 3.26 -13.18
N PRO A 791 15.87 3.81 -13.55
CA PRO A 791 14.94 3.16 -14.45
C PRO A 791 15.56 2.97 -15.83
N ASN A 792 15.22 1.87 -16.49
CA ASN A 792 15.58 1.62 -17.87
C ASN A 792 14.43 2.08 -18.78
N ARG A 793 14.70 3.03 -19.68
CA ARG A 793 13.70 3.60 -20.59
C ARG A 793 13.83 3.07 -22.02
N ASN A 794 14.82 2.22 -22.29
CA ASN A 794 15.08 1.73 -23.63
C ASN A 794 14.06 0.65 -24.03
N ASN A 795 13.69 0.65 -25.31
CA ASN A 795 12.76 -0.34 -25.84
C ASN A 795 13.39 -1.74 -25.77
N TYR A 796 12.75 -2.63 -25.02
CA TYR A 796 13.13 -4.02 -24.94
C TYR A 796 12.39 -4.85 -25.99
N PHE A 797 13.13 -5.36 -26.98
CA PHE A 797 12.61 -6.31 -27.96
C PHE A 797 13.06 -7.72 -27.62
N GLY A 798 12.22 -8.42 -26.87
CA GLY A 798 12.48 -9.79 -26.43
C GLY A 798 12.61 -10.78 -27.61
N THR A 799 13.80 -11.38 -27.74
CA THR A 799 14.08 -12.43 -28.75
C THR A 799 14.56 -13.70 -28.07
N PHE A 800 13.87 -14.81 -28.32
CA PHE A 800 14.17 -16.14 -27.76
C PHE A 800 15.31 -16.85 -28.53
N GLN A 801 16.25 -16.08 -29.06
CA GLN A 801 17.37 -16.61 -29.83
C GLN A 801 18.64 -16.48 -29.00
N TRP A 802 19.29 -17.60 -28.74
CA TRP A 802 20.59 -17.64 -28.09
C TRP A 802 21.72 -17.24 -29.05
N ASN A 803 22.89 -16.99 -28.49
CA ASN A 803 24.15 -16.70 -29.17
C ASN A 803 24.13 -15.44 -30.05
N ARG A 804 23.53 -14.36 -29.55
CA ARG A 804 23.45 -13.07 -30.28
C ARG A 804 24.59 -12.11 -29.94
N LEU A 805 25.30 -12.35 -28.85
CA LEU A 805 26.42 -11.52 -28.41
C LEU A 805 27.69 -11.86 -29.16
N ASN A 806 28.39 -10.84 -29.66
CA ASN A 806 29.73 -10.98 -30.22
C ASN A 806 30.67 -11.58 -29.14
N PRO A 807 31.45 -12.64 -29.45
CA PRO A 807 32.40 -13.22 -28.50
C PRO A 807 33.36 -12.21 -27.86
N ASP A 808 33.80 -11.19 -28.61
CA ASP A 808 34.73 -10.16 -28.13
C ASP A 808 34.11 -9.23 -27.08
N ASP A 809 32.78 -9.09 -27.08
CA ASP A 809 32.05 -8.27 -26.12
C ASP A 809 31.78 -9.03 -24.81
N ARG A 810 32.14 -10.32 -24.72
CA ARG A 810 31.90 -11.11 -23.49
C ARG A 810 33.04 -10.89 -22.51
N VAL A 811 32.68 -10.49 -21.29
CA VAL A 811 33.61 -10.49 -20.15
C VAL A 811 33.51 -11.85 -19.48
N PRO A 812 34.51 -12.73 -19.64
CA PRO A 812 34.46 -14.05 -19.04
C PRO A 812 34.37 -13.93 -17.52
N LYS A 813 33.58 -14.80 -16.90
CA LYS A 813 33.58 -14.99 -15.44
C LYS A 813 35.02 -15.11 -14.93
N MET A 814 35.34 -14.43 -13.83
CA MET A 814 36.67 -14.54 -13.23
C MET A 814 36.96 -16.02 -12.94
N ALA A 815 38.05 -16.54 -13.51
CA ALA A 815 38.44 -17.94 -13.39
C ALA A 815 38.58 -18.32 -11.90
N GLU A 816 38.03 -19.46 -11.53
CA GLU A 816 38.07 -19.96 -10.17
C GLU A 816 39.39 -20.70 -9.86
N ASP A 817 39.97 -20.44 -8.68
CA ASP A 817 40.89 -21.33 -7.93
C ASP A 817 40.17 -22.58 -7.37
N VAL A 818 39.10 -23.04 -8.03
CA VAL A 818 38.21 -24.09 -7.54
C VAL A 818 38.44 -25.36 -8.36
N SER A 819 38.81 -26.44 -7.66
CA SER A 819 39.18 -27.73 -8.24
C SER A 819 38.16 -28.21 -9.31
N PRO A 820 38.63 -28.82 -10.41
CA PRO A 820 37.77 -29.41 -11.45
C PRO A 820 36.70 -30.39 -10.93
N ASP A 821 36.91 -30.95 -9.73
CA ASP A 821 36.05 -31.97 -9.12
C ASP A 821 34.79 -31.44 -8.42
N HIS A 822 34.56 -30.12 -8.40
CA HIS A 822 33.41 -29.54 -7.70
C HIS A 822 32.13 -29.58 -8.55
N LEU A 823 31.02 -30.03 -7.97
CA LEU A 823 29.71 -30.04 -8.60
C LEU A 823 29.23 -28.59 -8.89
N LYS A 824 29.18 -28.20 -10.17
CA LYS A 824 28.80 -26.84 -10.61
C LYS A 824 27.30 -26.74 -10.92
N LEU A 825 26.45 -26.93 -9.91
CA LEU A 825 24.99 -26.86 -10.09
C LEU A 825 24.52 -25.46 -10.55
N PHE A 826 25.18 -24.42 -10.08
CA PHE A 826 24.93 -23.02 -10.45
C PHE A 826 26.18 -22.44 -11.15
N PRO A 827 26.33 -22.62 -12.48
CA PRO A 827 27.47 -22.07 -13.22
C PRO A 827 27.57 -20.55 -13.07
N LEU A 828 28.77 -19.99 -12.94
CA LEU A 828 28.90 -18.52 -12.93
C LEU A 828 28.58 -17.96 -14.32
N HIS A 829 27.99 -16.77 -14.32
CA HIS A 829 27.57 -16.04 -15.51
C HIS A 829 28.68 -15.16 -16.04
N ASP A 830 28.80 -15.09 -17.37
CA ASP A 830 29.64 -14.10 -18.04
C ASP A 830 28.94 -12.74 -18.01
N ASP A 831 29.72 -11.66 -17.94
CA ASP A 831 29.21 -10.30 -18.14
C ASP A 831 29.46 -9.88 -19.59
N VAL A 832 29.00 -8.69 -19.97
CA VAL A 832 29.12 -8.13 -21.31
C VAL A 832 29.71 -6.73 -21.22
N ILE A 833 30.69 -6.44 -22.07
CA ILE A 833 31.22 -5.11 -22.31
C ILE A 833 30.11 -4.29 -22.94
N THR A 834 29.54 -3.38 -22.16
CA THR A 834 28.75 -2.29 -22.72
C THR A 834 29.70 -1.33 -23.39
N ARG A 835 29.42 -0.95 -24.64
CA ARG A 835 30.14 0.13 -25.30
C ARG A 835 30.01 1.34 -24.40
N THR A 836 31.11 1.72 -23.78
CA THR A 836 31.16 2.98 -23.06
C THR A 836 30.70 4.03 -24.04
N VAL A 837 29.83 4.92 -23.58
CA VAL A 837 29.82 6.26 -24.15
C VAL A 837 31.25 6.76 -23.89
N GLU A 838 32.19 6.51 -24.81
CA GLU A 838 33.12 7.56 -25.14
C GLU A 838 32.17 8.69 -25.48
N ILE A 839 32.04 9.62 -24.53
CA ILE A 839 31.41 10.88 -24.81
C ILE A 839 32.30 11.40 -25.91
N ASP A 840 31.88 11.20 -27.16
CA ASP A 840 32.62 11.55 -28.36
C ASP A 840 33.29 12.89 -28.07
N ASP A 841 34.61 12.98 -28.20
CA ASP A 841 35.29 14.24 -27.87
C ASP A 841 34.61 15.39 -28.63
N GLU A 842 34.03 15.12 -29.80
CA GLU A 842 33.14 16.03 -30.53
C GLU A 842 31.83 16.35 -29.79
N TYR A 843 31.09 15.39 -29.25
CA TYR A 843 29.90 15.62 -28.42
C TYR A 843 30.24 16.33 -27.10
N ARG A 844 31.34 15.97 -26.46
CA ARG A 844 31.82 16.63 -25.24
C ARG A 844 32.19 18.08 -25.52
N LEU A 845 32.88 18.33 -26.63
CA LEU A 845 33.23 19.67 -27.09
C LEU A 845 31.96 20.45 -27.47
N LYS A 846 30.99 19.82 -28.14
CA LYS A 846 29.67 20.40 -28.43
C LYS A 846 28.93 20.79 -27.16
N MET A 847 28.86 19.90 -26.17
CA MET A 847 28.22 20.16 -24.88
C MET A 847 28.96 21.22 -24.09
N MET A 848 30.30 21.25 -24.15
CA MET A 848 31.11 22.31 -23.55
C MET A 848 30.75 23.69 -24.12
N TYR A 849 30.71 23.83 -25.46
CA TYR A 849 30.30 25.08 -26.11
C TYR A 849 28.85 25.44 -25.80
N HIS A 850 27.96 24.45 -25.78
CA HIS A 850 26.55 24.65 -25.43
C HIS A 850 26.39 25.16 -23.99
N LEU A 851 27.09 24.58 -23.02
CA LEU A 851 27.06 25.02 -21.61
C LEU A 851 27.60 26.45 -21.43
N ILE A 852 28.68 26.80 -22.13
CA ILE A 852 29.22 28.17 -22.13
C ILE A 852 28.18 29.15 -22.71
N TRP A 853 27.56 28.79 -23.84
CA TRP A 853 26.53 29.59 -24.47
C TRP A 853 25.28 29.77 -23.58
N LEU A 854 24.81 28.70 -22.92
CA LEU A 854 23.69 28.79 -21.96
C LEU A 854 24.01 29.73 -20.80
N ARG A 855 25.26 29.72 -20.31
CA ARG A 855 25.71 30.61 -19.24
C ARG A 855 25.71 32.07 -19.69
N GLU A 856 26.22 32.35 -20.88
CA GLU A 856 26.15 33.70 -21.45
C GLU A 856 24.69 34.17 -21.57
N LYS A 857 23.80 33.31 -22.07
CA LYS A 857 22.37 33.64 -22.17
C LYS A 857 21.68 33.82 -20.82
N ALA A 858 22.10 33.08 -19.79
CA ALA A 858 21.60 33.24 -18.43
C ALA A 858 22.02 34.56 -17.76
N THR A 859 23.02 35.27 -18.32
CA THR A 859 23.44 36.61 -17.81
C THR A 859 22.74 37.78 -18.48
N ILE A 860 22.00 37.56 -19.56
CA ILE A 860 21.25 38.60 -20.29
C ILE A 860 19.88 38.79 -19.62
N THR A 861 19.34 40.01 -19.62
CA THR A 861 18.08 40.34 -18.93
C THR A 861 16.84 39.75 -19.60
N THR A 862 16.85 39.49 -20.91
CA THR A 862 15.73 38.85 -21.63
C THR A 862 16.20 38.28 -22.97
N PHE A 863 15.74 37.08 -23.36
CA PHE A 863 15.96 36.51 -24.69
C PHE A 863 14.63 36.31 -25.44
N MET A 864 14.63 36.50 -26.77
CA MET A 864 13.40 36.55 -27.59
C MET A 864 12.98 35.21 -28.22
N CYS A 865 13.70 34.12 -27.93
CA CYS A 865 13.42 32.80 -28.44
C CYS A 865 13.63 31.73 -27.35
N GLN A 866 12.86 30.65 -27.42
CA GLN A 866 12.98 29.49 -26.52
C GLN A 866 14.39 28.92 -26.58
N ILE A 867 15.02 28.77 -25.41
CA ILE A 867 16.36 28.24 -25.25
C ILE A 867 16.26 26.82 -24.67
N THR A 868 16.80 25.85 -25.39
CA THR A 868 16.83 24.45 -24.95
C THR A 868 18.18 24.12 -24.34
N CYS A 869 18.18 23.45 -23.18
CA CYS A 869 19.37 22.79 -22.66
C CYS A 869 19.43 21.37 -23.20
N GLU A 870 20.32 21.14 -24.17
CA GLU A 870 20.51 19.83 -24.83
C GLU A 870 21.00 18.75 -23.86
N LEU A 871 21.63 19.13 -22.74
CA LEU A 871 22.13 18.19 -21.73
C LEU A 871 21.02 17.60 -20.85
N CYS A 872 19.95 18.37 -20.63
CA CYS A 872 18.85 17.98 -19.75
C CYS A 872 17.53 17.81 -20.48
N ASP A 873 17.52 18.08 -21.79
CA ASP A 873 16.37 18.07 -22.68
C ASP A 873 15.19 18.89 -22.10
N MET A 874 15.51 20.13 -21.70
CA MET A 874 14.54 21.05 -21.09
C MET A 874 14.59 22.41 -21.76
N ASP A 875 13.41 22.99 -21.97
CA ASP A 875 13.23 24.28 -22.62
C ASP A 875 12.99 25.41 -21.62
N PHE A 876 13.55 26.57 -21.93
CA PHE A 876 13.50 27.77 -21.11
C PHE A 876 13.05 28.95 -21.96
N ASN A 877 12.00 29.64 -21.49
CA ASN A 877 11.50 30.87 -22.11
C ASN A 877 11.95 32.13 -21.35
N PHE A 878 12.52 31.96 -20.16
CA PHE A 878 12.93 33.05 -19.27
C PHE A 878 14.35 32.83 -18.72
N THR A 879 15.09 33.92 -18.53
CA THR A 879 16.49 33.95 -18.09
C THR A 879 16.66 33.46 -16.65
N SER A 880 15.70 33.76 -15.77
CA SER A 880 15.66 33.30 -14.37
C SER A 880 15.57 31.78 -14.25
N ASP A 881 14.77 31.14 -15.11
CA ASP A 881 14.55 29.69 -15.09
C ASP A 881 15.77 28.95 -15.61
N LEU A 882 16.39 29.48 -16.67
CA LEU A 882 17.65 28.96 -17.19
C LEU A 882 18.76 29.05 -16.11
N PHE A 883 18.86 30.16 -15.39
CA PHE A 883 19.85 30.32 -14.31
C PHE A 883 19.63 29.34 -13.14
N ALA A 884 18.38 29.18 -12.70
CA ALA A 884 18.02 28.22 -11.66
C ALA A 884 18.28 26.77 -12.11
N HIS A 885 17.99 26.45 -13.37
CA HIS A 885 18.29 25.16 -13.97
C HIS A 885 19.80 24.85 -13.98
N LEU A 886 20.64 25.77 -14.45
CA LEU A 886 22.10 25.61 -14.47
C LEU A 886 22.67 25.42 -13.04
N SER A 887 21.99 25.96 -12.04
CA SER A 887 22.34 25.80 -10.62
C SER A 887 21.79 24.53 -9.97
N SER A 888 20.94 23.76 -10.66
CA SER A 888 20.28 22.58 -10.10
C SER A 888 21.25 21.41 -9.88
N SER A 889 21.01 20.64 -8.82
CA SER A 889 21.83 19.46 -8.47
C SER A 889 21.81 18.40 -9.57
N GLN A 890 20.67 18.22 -10.25
CA GLN A 890 20.51 17.28 -11.36
C GLN A 890 21.32 17.70 -12.58
N HIS A 891 21.26 18.98 -12.98
CA HIS A 891 22.07 19.50 -14.08
C HIS A 891 23.58 19.39 -13.76
N ARG A 892 23.99 19.78 -12.55
CA ARG A 892 25.40 19.68 -12.12
C ARG A 892 25.91 18.25 -12.06
N GLU A 893 25.06 17.28 -11.72
CA GLU A 893 25.45 15.87 -11.74
C GLU A 893 25.63 15.35 -13.17
N LEU A 894 24.77 15.76 -14.11
CA LEU A 894 24.95 15.44 -15.53
C LEU A 894 26.21 16.09 -16.11
N VAL A 895 26.53 17.34 -15.75
CA VAL A 895 27.79 17.99 -16.14
C VAL A 895 29.01 17.30 -15.54
N ARG A 896 28.92 16.79 -14.30
CA ARG A 896 29.97 15.98 -13.66
C ARG A 896 30.18 14.64 -14.37
N GLN A 897 29.10 13.98 -14.79
CA GLN A 897 29.16 12.74 -15.55
C GLN A 897 29.85 12.92 -16.90
N LEU A 898 29.79 14.14 -17.48
CA LEU A 898 30.56 14.51 -18.67
C LEU A 898 31.99 15.01 -18.38
N HIS A 899 32.42 15.04 -17.11
CA HIS A 899 33.70 15.60 -16.66
C HIS A 899 33.93 17.07 -17.12
N LEU A 900 32.86 17.85 -17.31
CA LEU A 900 32.89 19.26 -17.74
C LEU A 900 32.70 20.22 -16.56
N THR A 901 33.14 19.84 -15.36
CA THR A 901 32.93 20.60 -14.12
C THR A 901 33.51 22.01 -14.12
N HIS A 902 34.47 22.30 -15.01
CA HIS A 902 35.04 23.63 -15.20
C HIS A 902 34.10 24.60 -15.96
N CYS A 903 33.02 24.09 -16.56
CA CYS A 903 32.03 24.87 -17.30
C CYS A 903 30.81 25.26 -16.44
N VAL A 904 30.69 24.71 -15.22
CA VAL A 904 29.63 25.00 -14.24
C VAL A 904 29.85 26.36 -13.56
#